data_AF-A0A2V3JCF2-F1
#
_entry.id   AF-A0A2V3JCF2-F1
#
_cell.length_a   1.000
_cell.length_b   1.000
_cell.length_c   1.000
_cell.angle_alpha   90.00
_cell.angle_beta   90.00
_cell.angle_gamma   90.00
#
_symmetry.space_group_name_H-M   'P 1'
#
loop_
_entity.id
_entity.type
_entity.pdbx_description
1 polymer ?
#
loop_
_entity_poly.entity_id
_entity_poly.type
_entity_poly.pdbx_seq_one_letter_code
_entity_poly.pdbx_strand_id
1 'polypeptide(L)'
;MARIAGVFNHVNALKVAISGFEALKTETTRKTNTKNLNIRLKNAVCDESLRNCIATTGELKKNRLRLVADVELYNKKDESSYDSLLHYLERRADLEGIEIEKSLDGAFAFALWRVEDDEVLIARDILGIKPLWFVHADGFAFASERKMLEAMGFPHAILLEPRTVLLYDIKGDRLKFEHRAFFSTKPELSGDMAMLRSELLELIRASIRRRIPAGEKFGVLFSGGLDSTLIAYLCKDSGADFNCYTVAVEEPGMKVAEDLEFARHVAARHGFELRIKRLRIEELERYLKEVIPCIEDTDVVKASVALPLYVACEFAMEDGIKTILYGLGTEELFAGYERHKRVKLEEVGEECLAGLMGAYERDLYRDDVIANHCGISLRAPFLAPELVEFGLRIPPVLKLHNGEDKLILREIARRELGLMDVASRKKRAIQYGSNFLKAMDKLRARKGYRYKRDYIRTFYPARNINLGCIFNSGIESIYALWLMRKAGYQVDCLIASDSTSASAFTSYMPEVAEQQAKALGLPLIKEPEPERGNLSAALREAKAKYQIGGIITDVSDDEAAKDRIERTAAEEGLTVLSPLWHINYETELRLALSLFEVILSAVPVEHRAWLGKRITSGDSDIEWLVKHRGEYQTLVLNGPMFSGRIEIVAREGDVIDADTATAQLRLRLVVKE
;
A
#
# COMPACT_ATOMS: atom_id res chain seq x y z
N MET A 1 -17.41 -9.50 5.85
CA MET A 1 -16.66 -8.57 4.97
C MET A 1 -16.72 -9.09 3.56
N ALA A 2 -16.76 -8.20 2.58
CA ALA A 2 -16.86 -8.58 1.18
C ALA A 2 -15.51 -8.42 0.49
N ARG A 3 -15.35 -9.09 -0.65
CA ARG A 3 -14.25 -8.87 -1.58
C ARG A 3 -14.84 -8.58 -2.93
N ILE A 4 -14.29 -7.59 -3.63
CA ILE A 4 -14.79 -7.13 -4.92
C ILE A 4 -13.73 -7.33 -5.98
N ALA A 5 -14.19 -7.57 -7.21
CA ALA A 5 -13.36 -7.63 -8.40
C ALA A 5 -14.14 -7.15 -9.62
N GLY A 6 -13.44 -6.64 -10.61
CA GLY A 6 -13.99 -6.33 -11.92
C GLY A 6 -12.95 -6.46 -13.01
N VAL A 7 -13.42 -6.81 -14.20
CA VAL A 7 -12.61 -7.00 -15.40
C VAL A 7 -13.40 -6.45 -16.58
N PHE A 8 -12.81 -5.55 -17.36
CA PHE A 8 -13.44 -4.81 -18.44
C PHE A 8 -12.59 -4.86 -19.69
N ASN A 9 -13.24 -4.76 -20.84
CA ASN A 9 -12.64 -4.89 -22.17
C ASN A 9 -11.88 -6.20 -22.44
N HIS A 10 -12.07 -7.23 -21.62
CA HIS A 10 -11.35 -8.49 -21.71
C HIS A 10 -12.22 -9.63 -22.29
N VAL A 11 -11.69 -10.42 -23.22
CA VAL A 11 -12.44 -11.47 -23.96
C VAL A 11 -13.09 -12.55 -23.08
N ASN A 12 -12.65 -12.72 -21.84
CA ASN A 12 -13.13 -13.72 -20.88
C ASN A 12 -13.36 -13.13 -19.48
N ALA A 13 -13.93 -11.93 -19.37
CA ALA A 13 -13.99 -11.16 -18.12
C ALA A 13 -14.53 -11.95 -16.91
N LEU A 14 -15.63 -12.70 -17.06
CA LEU A 14 -16.18 -13.51 -15.96
C LEU A 14 -15.21 -14.59 -15.48
N LYS A 15 -14.59 -15.32 -16.40
CA LYS A 15 -13.66 -16.41 -16.06
C LYS A 15 -12.42 -15.86 -15.35
N VAL A 16 -11.91 -14.73 -15.82
CA VAL A 16 -10.79 -14.02 -15.18
C VAL A 16 -11.20 -13.55 -13.78
N ALA A 17 -12.33 -12.86 -13.63
CA ALA A 17 -12.80 -12.43 -12.31
C ALA A 17 -12.93 -13.60 -11.31
N ILE A 18 -13.42 -14.77 -11.76
CA ILE A 18 -13.51 -15.98 -10.94
C ILE A 18 -12.13 -16.46 -10.45
N SER A 19 -11.10 -16.47 -11.30
CA SER A 19 -9.77 -16.96 -10.89
C SER A 19 -9.17 -16.13 -9.75
N GLY A 20 -9.45 -14.82 -9.74
CA GLY A 20 -9.07 -13.94 -8.63
C GLY A 20 -9.70 -14.34 -7.29
N PHE A 21 -10.99 -14.67 -7.26
CA PHE A 21 -11.65 -15.14 -6.03
C PHE A 21 -11.15 -16.53 -5.58
N GLU A 22 -10.77 -17.39 -6.53
CA GLU A 22 -10.19 -18.70 -6.20
C GLU A 22 -8.84 -18.58 -5.50
N ALA A 23 -8.08 -17.51 -5.75
CA ALA A 23 -6.80 -17.23 -5.10
C ALA A 23 -6.94 -16.86 -3.60
N LEU A 24 -8.13 -16.50 -3.14
CA LEU A 24 -8.40 -16.23 -1.72
C LEU A 24 -8.57 -17.52 -0.90
N LYS A 25 -8.73 -18.69 -1.55
CA LYS A 25 -8.88 -19.99 -0.86
C LYS A 25 -7.53 -20.47 -0.29
N THR A 26 -7.49 -20.78 1.00
CA THR A 26 -6.34 -21.34 1.72
C THR A 26 -6.48 -22.85 1.92
N GLU A 27 -5.40 -23.56 2.28
CA GLU A 27 -5.46 -24.98 2.64
C GLU A 27 -6.35 -25.25 3.87
N THR A 28 -6.41 -24.30 4.80
CA THR A 28 -7.24 -24.36 6.02
C THR A 28 -8.73 -24.21 5.69
N THR A 29 -9.09 -23.28 4.80
CA THR A 29 -10.47 -23.12 4.29
C THR A 29 -10.89 -24.25 3.36
N ARG A 30 -9.98 -25.10 2.84
CA ARG A 30 -10.34 -26.35 2.16
C ARG A 30 -10.91 -27.40 3.13
N LYS A 31 -10.54 -27.38 4.41
CA LYS A 31 -10.97 -28.37 5.43
C LYS A 31 -12.21 -27.95 6.23
N THR A 32 -12.47 -26.65 6.40
CA THR A 32 -13.67 -26.12 7.07
C THR A 32 -14.70 -25.61 6.06
N ASN A 33 -15.71 -26.44 5.80
CA ASN A 33 -16.98 -26.13 5.13
C ASN A 33 -16.92 -25.29 3.83
N THR A 34 -16.37 -25.92 2.79
CA THR A 34 -16.28 -25.51 1.37
C THR A 34 -17.61 -25.50 0.60
N LYS A 35 -18.78 -25.31 1.24
CA LYS A 35 -20.06 -25.47 0.54
C LYS A 35 -20.53 -24.32 -0.37
N ASN A 36 -19.87 -23.14 -0.41
CA ASN A 36 -20.46 -21.97 -1.09
C ASN A 36 -19.67 -21.23 -2.19
N LEU A 37 -18.42 -21.57 -2.54
CA LEU A 37 -17.82 -20.98 -3.76
C LEU A 37 -18.30 -21.65 -5.06
N ASN A 38 -19.11 -22.71 -4.94
CA ASN A 38 -19.12 -23.82 -5.91
C ASN A 38 -20.20 -23.82 -7.00
N ILE A 39 -20.88 -22.71 -7.30
CA ILE A 39 -21.55 -22.58 -8.61
C ILE A 39 -21.29 -21.17 -9.17
N ARG A 40 -19.99 -20.82 -9.29
CA ARG A 40 -19.42 -19.69 -10.05
C ARG A 40 -20.18 -18.35 -9.94
N LEU A 41 -19.99 -17.67 -8.79
CA LEU A 41 -20.41 -16.30 -8.42
C LEU A 41 -21.89 -15.94 -8.70
N LYS A 42 -22.79 -16.27 -7.76
CA LYS A 42 -24.19 -15.77 -7.76
C LYS A 42 -24.32 -14.23 -7.74
N ASN A 43 -23.28 -13.54 -7.25
CA ASN A 43 -23.21 -12.09 -7.15
C ASN A 43 -22.18 -11.51 -8.15
N ALA A 44 -22.33 -11.90 -9.42
CA ALA A 44 -21.63 -11.30 -10.55
C ALA A 44 -22.64 -10.66 -11.53
N VAL A 45 -22.23 -9.56 -12.17
CA VAL A 45 -22.94 -8.94 -13.28
C VAL A 45 -21.99 -8.84 -14.46
N CYS A 46 -22.42 -9.32 -15.62
CA CYS A 46 -21.74 -9.14 -16.89
C CYS A 46 -22.59 -8.32 -17.85
N ASP A 47 -21.96 -7.72 -18.85
CA ASP A 47 -22.65 -7.21 -20.03
C ASP A 47 -23.01 -8.35 -21.00
N GLU A 48 -23.78 -8.03 -22.04
CA GLU A 48 -24.19 -9.01 -23.06
C GLU A 48 -22.99 -9.58 -23.83
N SER A 49 -21.94 -8.77 -24.02
CA SER A 49 -20.73 -9.18 -24.73
C SER A 49 -19.83 -10.12 -23.90
N LEU A 50 -20.09 -10.25 -22.59
CA LEU A 50 -19.25 -10.93 -21.60
C LEU A 50 -17.81 -10.40 -21.51
N ARG A 51 -17.56 -9.22 -22.08
CA ARG A 51 -16.26 -8.55 -22.01
C ARG A 51 -16.09 -7.69 -20.77
N ASN A 52 -17.19 -7.41 -20.07
CA ASN A 52 -17.22 -6.58 -18.88
C ASN A 52 -17.92 -7.34 -17.76
N CYS A 53 -17.28 -7.39 -16.59
CA CYS A 53 -17.78 -8.12 -15.44
C CYS A 53 -17.39 -7.40 -14.15
N ILE A 54 -18.34 -7.30 -13.21
CA ILE A 54 -18.04 -7.03 -11.80
C ILE A 54 -18.60 -8.15 -10.94
N ALA A 55 -17.94 -8.44 -9.83
CA ALA A 55 -18.35 -9.48 -8.91
C ALA A 55 -17.94 -9.19 -7.47
N THR A 56 -18.67 -9.79 -6.54
CA THR A 56 -18.42 -9.64 -5.10
C THR A 56 -18.75 -10.93 -4.34
N THR A 57 -18.10 -11.14 -3.19
CA THR A 57 -18.55 -12.12 -2.19
C THR A 57 -19.65 -11.57 -1.26
N GLY A 58 -19.90 -10.27 -1.31
CA GLY A 58 -20.91 -9.56 -0.51
C GLY A 58 -22.24 -9.37 -1.25
N GLU A 59 -22.95 -8.32 -0.87
CA GLU A 59 -24.24 -7.93 -1.47
C GLU A 59 -24.05 -7.29 -2.85
N LEU A 60 -24.99 -7.55 -3.76
CA LEU A 60 -25.06 -6.97 -5.09
C LEU A 60 -26.53 -6.81 -5.50
N LYS A 61 -26.97 -5.57 -5.73
CA LYS A 61 -28.29 -5.28 -6.29
C LYS A 61 -28.18 -5.07 -7.80
N LYS A 62 -29.17 -5.58 -8.54
CA LYS A 62 -29.26 -5.45 -10.02
C LYS A 62 -30.17 -4.27 -10.38
N ASN A 63 -29.74 -3.06 -10.02
CA ASN A 63 -30.33 -1.79 -10.47
C ASN A 63 -29.52 -1.21 -11.65
N ARG A 64 -29.94 -0.03 -12.16
CA ARG A 64 -29.25 0.70 -13.24
C ARG A 64 -27.76 0.92 -12.93
N LEU A 65 -27.46 1.13 -11.66
CA LEU A 65 -26.13 1.29 -11.10
C LEU A 65 -25.59 -0.05 -10.62
N ARG A 66 -24.63 -0.65 -11.32
CA ARG A 66 -24.05 -1.93 -10.91
C ARG A 66 -22.98 -1.67 -9.84
N LEU A 67 -23.35 -1.77 -8.56
CA LEU A 67 -22.46 -1.49 -7.41
C LEU A 67 -21.94 -2.78 -6.77
N VAL A 68 -20.61 -2.92 -6.67
CA VAL A 68 -19.95 -3.85 -5.77
C VAL A 68 -19.17 -3.08 -4.71
N ALA A 69 -19.28 -3.47 -3.44
CA ALA A 69 -18.56 -2.81 -2.35
C ALA A 69 -18.10 -3.79 -1.26
N ASP A 70 -16.91 -3.57 -0.70
CA ASP A 70 -16.56 -3.98 0.66
C ASP A 70 -16.77 -2.76 1.56
N VAL A 71 -17.82 -2.78 2.39
CA VAL A 71 -18.30 -1.59 3.09
C VAL A 71 -18.78 -1.91 4.49
N GLU A 72 -18.33 -1.10 5.44
CA GLU A 72 -18.74 -1.10 6.83
C GLU A 72 -18.90 0.34 7.31
N LEU A 73 -20.14 0.82 7.39
CA LEU A 73 -20.47 2.18 7.84
C LEU A 73 -20.93 2.17 9.29
N TYR A 74 -20.48 3.16 10.06
CA TYR A 74 -20.73 3.29 11.50
C TYR A 74 -21.72 4.40 11.84
N ASN A 75 -21.99 5.32 10.91
CA ASN A 75 -23.00 6.37 11.05
C ASN A 75 -24.27 6.11 10.20
N LYS A 76 -24.56 4.84 9.93
CA LYS A 76 -25.76 4.41 9.20
C LYS A 76 -27.00 4.39 10.10
N LYS A 77 -28.17 4.58 9.47
CA LYS A 77 -29.49 4.38 10.10
C LYS A 77 -29.82 2.88 10.19
N ASP A 78 -31.10 2.54 10.33
CA ASP A 78 -31.62 1.17 10.36
C ASP A 78 -31.60 0.46 8.98
N GLU A 79 -30.56 0.69 8.17
CA GLU A 79 -30.33 0.01 6.89
C GLU A 79 -28.93 -0.64 6.84
N SER A 80 -28.66 -1.49 5.85
CA SER A 80 -27.34 -2.12 5.70
C SER A 80 -26.28 -1.10 5.27
N SER A 81 -25.00 -1.37 5.55
CA SER A 81 -23.90 -0.48 5.12
C SER A 81 -23.85 -0.36 3.58
N TYR A 82 -24.21 -1.44 2.87
CA TYR A 82 -24.32 -1.46 1.42
C TYR A 82 -25.44 -0.54 0.93
N ASP A 83 -26.61 -0.60 1.55
CA ASP A 83 -27.77 0.22 1.17
C ASP A 83 -27.55 1.70 1.44
N SER A 84 -26.95 2.05 2.59
CA SER A 84 -26.53 3.43 2.86
C SER A 84 -25.55 3.97 1.82
N LEU A 85 -24.55 3.17 1.41
CA LEU A 85 -23.60 3.58 0.38
C LEU A 85 -24.30 3.72 -0.98
N LEU A 86 -25.16 2.78 -1.35
CA LEU A 86 -25.90 2.83 -2.60
C LEU A 86 -26.80 4.07 -2.68
N HIS A 87 -27.59 4.33 -1.64
CA HIS A 87 -28.45 5.51 -1.56
C HIS A 87 -27.64 6.81 -1.60
N TYR A 88 -26.44 6.83 -1.00
CA TYR A 88 -25.52 7.96 -1.09
C TYR A 88 -25.07 8.21 -2.54
N LEU A 89 -24.65 7.16 -3.23
CA LEU A 89 -24.17 7.24 -4.62
C LEU A 89 -25.31 7.59 -5.60
N GLU A 90 -26.51 7.06 -5.42
CA GLU A 90 -27.68 7.34 -6.28
C GLU A 90 -28.13 8.80 -6.25
N ARG A 91 -27.94 9.50 -5.13
CA ARG A 91 -28.34 10.92 -4.98
C ARG A 91 -27.41 11.91 -5.65
N ARG A 92 -26.23 11.48 -6.08
CA ARG A 92 -25.17 12.30 -6.69
C ARG A 92 -25.12 12.04 -8.20
N ALA A 93 -26.26 12.21 -8.87
CA ALA A 93 -26.48 11.79 -10.26
C ALA A 93 -25.56 12.46 -11.31
N ASP A 94 -24.85 13.52 -10.93
CA ASP A 94 -23.80 14.22 -11.65
C ASP A 94 -22.44 13.95 -10.98
N LEU A 95 -21.89 12.76 -11.18
CA LEU A 95 -20.61 12.33 -10.58
C LEU A 95 -19.36 13.07 -11.12
N GLU A 96 -19.52 14.19 -11.83
CA GLU A 96 -18.39 15.08 -12.15
C GLU A 96 -17.88 15.70 -10.84
N GLY A 97 -16.75 15.19 -10.33
CA GLY A 97 -16.15 15.67 -9.09
C GLY A 97 -16.75 15.03 -7.84
N ILE A 98 -16.74 13.69 -7.72
CA ILE A 98 -17.16 13.02 -6.48
C ILE A 98 -16.31 13.48 -5.30
N GLU A 99 -16.80 14.46 -4.55
CA GLU A 99 -16.42 14.64 -3.16
C GLU A 99 -17.11 13.54 -2.35
N ILE A 100 -16.48 12.38 -2.20
CA ILE A 100 -16.94 11.40 -1.21
C ILE A 100 -16.85 12.10 0.14
N GLU A 101 -18.01 12.45 0.72
CA GLU A 101 -18.06 13.35 1.86
C GLU A 101 -17.26 12.76 3.03
N LYS A 102 -16.50 13.61 3.70
CA LYS A 102 -15.89 13.28 4.99
C LYS A 102 -16.92 12.81 6.03
N SER A 103 -18.21 13.10 5.80
CA SER A 103 -19.32 12.70 6.64
C SER A 103 -19.60 11.20 6.62
N LEU A 104 -19.14 10.43 5.61
CA LEU A 104 -19.26 8.97 5.61
C LEU A 104 -18.25 8.35 6.61
N ASP A 105 -18.70 8.08 7.84
CA ASP A 105 -17.89 7.38 8.85
C ASP A 105 -17.96 5.88 8.63
N GLY A 106 -16.91 5.32 8.05
CA GLY A 106 -16.82 3.91 7.76
C GLY A 106 -15.53 3.52 7.06
N ALA A 107 -15.41 2.24 6.80
CA ALA A 107 -14.37 1.66 5.97
C ALA A 107 -15.02 1.13 4.70
N PHE A 108 -14.58 1.58 3.53
CA PHE A 108 -15.17 1.11 2.27
C PHE A 108 -14.25 1.17 1.07
N ALA A 109 -14.42 0.22 0.17
CA ALA A 109 -13.92 0.26 -1.20
C ALA A 109 -15.05 -0.22 -2.11
N PHE A 110 -15.29 0.49 -3.21
CA PHE A 110 -16.38 0.16 -4.13
C PHE A 110 -16.00 0.35 -5.59
N ALA A 111 -16.77 -0.31 -6.44
CA ALA A 111 -16.82 -0.05 -7.86
C ALA A 111 -18.28 0.12 -8.30
N LEU A 112 -18.53 1.20 -9.03
CA LEU A 112 -19.81 1.57 -9.60
C LEU A 112 -19.69 1.52 -11.12
N TRP A 113 -20.35 0.55 -11.75
CA TRP A 113 -20.42 0.46 -13.19
C TRP A 113 -21.71 1.10 -13.72
N ARG A 114 -21.54 2.18 -14.47
CA ARG A 114 -22.58 2.98 -15.11
C ARG A 114 -22.76 2.51 -16.55
N VAL A 115 -23.77 1.67 -16.76
CA VAL A 115 -23.99 1.03 -18.06
C VAL A 115 -24.35 2.04 -19.15
N GLU A 116 -25.13 3.07 -18.82
CA GLU A 116 -25.56 4.08 -19.80
C GLU A 116 -24.45 5.04 -20.23
N ASP A 117 -23.46 5.24 -19.35
CA ASP A 117 -22.33 6.14 -19.58
C ASP A 117 -21.09 5.40 -20.12
N ASP A 118 -21.16 4.06 -20.22
CA ASP A 118 -20.02 3.17 -20.53
C ASP A 118 -18.80 3.44 -19.63
N GLU A 119 -19.04 3.60 -18.33
CA GLU A 119 -18.00 4.03 -17.40
C GLU A 119 -17.98 3.18 -16.12
N VAL A 120 -16.79 2.97 -15.58
CA VAL A 120 -16.57 2.34 -14.28
C VAL A 120 -15.87 3.33 -13.36
N LEU A 121 -16.48 3.58 -12.22
CA LEU A 121 -15.89 4.39 -11.18
C LEU A 121 -15.45 3.51 -10.03
N ILE A 122 -14.21 3.63 -9.59
CA ILE A 122 -13.72 2.98 -8.38
C ILE A 122 -13.17 4.01 -7.40
N ALA A 123 -13.47 3.80 -6.11
CA ALA A 123 -12.98 4.63 -5.04
C ALA A 123 -12.98 3.88 -3.71
N ARG A 124 -12.33 4.48 -2.72
CA ARG A 124 -12.29 3.97 -1.35
C ARG A 124 -12.39 5.08 -0.32
N ASP A 125 -12.51 4.71 0.94
CA ASP A 125 -12.48 5.64 2.06
C ASP A 125 -11.18 6.45 2.05
N ILE A 126 -11.24 7.71 2.50
CA ILE A 126 -10.17 8.70 2.32
C ILE A 126 -8.87 8.33 3.05
N LEU A 127 -8.94 7.42 4.02
CA LEU A 127 -7.80 6.90 4.78
C LEU A 127 -7.22 5.62 4.17
N GLY A 128 -7.99 4.93 3.32
CA GLY A 128 -7.62 3.65 2.71
C GLY A 128 -7.68 2.49 3.69
N ILE A 129 -8.68 2.46 4.58
CA ILE A 129 -8.93 1.33 5.49
C ILE A 129 -9.25 0.08 4.68
N LYS A 130 -10.12 0.20 3.67
CA LYS A 130 -10.37 -0.89 2.73
C LYS A 130 -9.44 -0.81 1.51
N PRO A 131 -8.75 -1.90 1.16
CA PRO A 131 -7.87 -1.89 0.00
C PRO A 131 -8.64 -2.07 -1.31
N LEU A 132 -8.04 -1.52 -2.37
CA LEU A 132 -8.49 -1.72 -3.74
C LEU A 132 -7.27 -1.59 -4.64
N TRP A 133 -7.00 -2.62 -5.42
CA TRP A 133 -5.92 -2.67 -6.40
C TRP A 133 -6.52 -2.57 -7.79
N PHE A 134 -5.77 -2.03 -8.74
CA PHE A 134 -6.16 -1.95 -10.14
C PHE A 134 -4.99 -2.17 -11.08
N VAL A 135 -5.30 -2.41 -12.35
CA VAL A 135 -4.38 -2.53 -13.46
C VAL A 135 -5.09 -2.10 -14.74
N HIS A 136 -4.36 -1.47 -15.65
CA HIS A 136 -4.84 -1.12 -16.98
C HIS A 136 -3.88 -1.77 -17.99
N ALA A 137 -4.09 -3.06 -18.21
CA ALA A 137 -3.34 -3.89 -19.12
C ALA A 137 -4.29 -4.93 -19.72
N ASP A 138 -4.34 -5.04 -21.04
CA ASP A 138 -5.33 -5.87 -21.75
C ASP A 138 -6.79 -5.55 -21.35
N GLY A 139 -7.10 -4.25 -21.29
CA GLY A 139 -8.29 -3.70 -20.67
C GLY A 139 -8.06 -3.31 -19.21
N PHE A 140 -9.13 -3.20 -18.43
CA PHE A 140 -9.07 -2.71 -17.05
C PHE A 140 -9.53 -3.76 -16.06
N ALA A 141 -8.78 -3.95 -14.98
CA ALA A 141 -9.19 -4.83 -13.90
C ALA A 141 -8.91 -4.20 -12.52
N PHE A 142 -9.74 -4.57 -11.55
CA PHE A 142 -9.54 -4.21 -10.15
C PHE A 142 -9.89 -5.37 -9.23
N ALA A 143 -9.30 -5.39 -8.03
CA ALA A 143 -9.65 -6.34 -6.99
C ALA A 143 -9.28 -5.84 -5.59
N SER A 144 -9.91 -6.38 -4.55
CA SER A 144 -9.61 -6.02 -3.17
C SER A 144 -8.17 -6.38 -2.72
N GLU A 145 -7.57 -7.43 -3.26
CA GLU A 145 -6.23 -7.92 -2.86
C GLU A 145 -5.34 -8.15 -4.10
N ARG A 146 -4.02 -7.92 -3.98
CA ARG A 146 -3.11 -8.00 -5.13
C ARG A 146 -3.06 -9.42 -5.69
N LYS A 147 -3.05 -10.45 -4.83
CA LYS A 147 -3.02 -11.86 -5.28
C LYS A 147 -4.23 -12.25 -6.13
N MET A 148 -5.37 -11.54 -5.99
CA MET A 148 -6.51 -11.75 -6.88
C MET A 148 -6.16 -11.32 -8.30
N LEU A 149 -5.54 -10.15 -8.48
CA LEU A 149 -5.10 -9.66 -9.79
C LEU A 149 -3.95 -10.50 -10.34
N GLU A 150 -3.00 -10.94 -9.50
CA GLU A 150 -1.94 -11.87 -9.90
C GLU A 150 -2.56 -13.17 -10.48
N ALA A 151 -3.58 -13.74 -9.83
CA ALA A 151 -4.29 -14.92 -10.31
C ALA A 151 -5.21 -14.67 -11.52
N MET A 152 -5.56 -13.40 -11.78
CA MET A 152 -6.25 -12.97 -13.00
C MET A 152 -5.29 -12.85 -14.20
N GLY A 153 -3.98 -12.98 -13.99
CA GLY A 153 -2.96 -12.78 -15.03
C GLY A 153 -2.34 -11.39 -15.03
N PHE A 154 -2.59 -10.58 -14.00
CA PHE A 154 -2.10 -9.21 -13.88
C PHE A 154 -1.12 -9.06 -12.68
N PRO A 155 0.15 -9.48 -12.85
CA PRO A 155 1.09 -9.58 -11.73
C PRO A 155 1.63 -8.24 -11.19
N HIS A 156 1.38 -7.14 -11.91
CA HIS A 156 1.94 -5.80 -11.63
C HIS A 156 0.84 -4.77 -11.31
N ALA A 157 -0.10 -5.18 -10.46
CA ALA A 157 -1.18 -4.31 -10.01
C ALA A 157 -0.71 -3.18 -9.07
N ILE A 158 -1.46 -2.09 -9.09
CA ILE A 158 -1.20 -0.87 -8.31
C ILE A 158 -2.27 -0.73 -7.23
N LEU A 159 -1.84 -0.41 -6.00
CA LEU A 159 -2.76 -0.09 -4.92
C LEU A 159 -3.36 1.29 -5.20
N LEU A 160 -4.68 1.37 -5.35
CA LEU A 160 -5.39 2.63 -5.57
C LEU A 160 -5.10 3.59 -4.43
N GLU A 161 -4.60 4.77 -4.73
CA GLU A 161 -4.30 5.80 -3.75
C GLU A 161 -5.63 6.30 -3.11
N PRO A 162 -5.79 6.35 -1.76
CA PRO A 162 -7.09 6.66 -1.14
C PRO A 162 -7.67 8.04 -1.45
N ARG A 163 -6.86 9.01 -1.85
CA ARG A 163 -7.30 10.37 -2.20
C ARG A 163 -7.58 10.49 -3.70
N THR A 164 -7.67 9.38 -4.41
CA THR A 164 -7.96 9.36 -5.84
C THR A 164 -9.28 8.62 -6.09
N VAL A 165 -10.13 9.20 -6.93
CA VAL A 165 -11.26 8.55 -7.57
C VAL A 165 -10.83 8.24 -8.99
N LEU A 166 -10.97 6.98 -9.40
CA LEU A 166 -10.52 6.52 -10.70
C LEU A 166 -11.75 6.21 -11.55
N LEU A 167 -11.82 6.84 -12.72
CA LEU A 167 -12.86 6.62 -13.71
C LEU A 167 -12.23 5.93 -14.92
N TYR A 168 -12.88 4.87 -15.38
CA TYR A 168 -12.49 4.14 -16.57
C TYR A 168 -13.58 4.25 -17.63
N ASP A 169 -13.24 4.91 -18.73
CA ASP A 169 -14.05 4.94 -19.95
C ASP A 169 -13.88 3.61 -20.69
N ILE A 170 -14.94 2.81 -20.73
CA ILE A 170 -14.95 1.49 -21.35
C ILE A 170 -14.82 1.63 -22.87
N LYS A 171 -15.41 2.65 -23.51
CA LYS A 171 -15.34 2.83 -24.97
C LYS A 171 -13.96 3.29 -25.41
N GLY A 172 -13.41 4.27 -24.70
CA GLY A 172 -12.10 4.86 -25.00
C GLY A 172 -10.91 4.05 -24.49
N ASP A 173 -11.15 3.05 -23.63
CA ASP A 173 -10.12 2.29 -22.92
C ASP A 173 -9.12 3.23 -22.23
N ARG A 174 -9.67 4.19 -21.46
CA ARG A 174 -8.91 5.32 -20.91
C ARG A 174 -9.23 5.54 -19.44
N LEU A 175 -8.21 5.89 -18.66
CA LEU A 175 -8.34 6.25 -17.27
C LEU A 175 -8.32 7.76 -17.05
N LYS A 176 -9.21 8.22 -16.15
CA LYS A 176 -9.19 9.57 -15.58
C LYS A 176 -8.98 9.45 -14.07
N PHE A 177 -8.15 10.33 -13.53
CA PHE A 177 -7.82 10.40 -12.12
C PHE A 177 -8.34 11.71 -11.53
N GLU A 178 -9.24 11.62 -10.55
CA GLU A 178 -9.75 12.79 -9.82
C GLU A 178 -9.24 12.77 -8.39
N HIS A 179 -8.55 13.83 -7.99
CA HIS A 179 -7.96 13.93 -6.66
C HIS A 179 -8.90 14.60 -5.66
N ARG A 180 -8.94 14.05 -4.45
CA ARG A 180 -9.74 14.52 -3.32
C ARG A 180 -8.85 15.23 -2.32
N ALA A 181 -9.36 16.33 -1.75
CA ALA A 181 -8.68 17.00 -0.66
C ALA A 181 -8.55 16.08 0.56
N PHE A 182 -7.37 16.07 1.17
CA PHE A 182 -7.15 15.36 2.42
C PHE A 182 -7.48 16.23 3.64
N PHE A 183 -7.22 15.71 4.83
CA PHE A 183 -7.26 16.50 6.06
C PHE A 183 -6.12 17.52 6.08
N SER A 184 -6.29 18.57 6.88
CA SER A 184 -5.33 19.66 7.05
C SER A 184 -4.89 19.76 8.51
N THR A 185 -3.65 20.20 8.73
CA THR A 185 -3.13 20.60 10.04
C THR A 185 -3.55 22.04 10.41
N LYS A 186 -3.98 22.83 9.41
CA LYS A 186 -4.31 24.25 9.54
C LYS A 186 -5.78 24.55 9.18
N PRO A 187 -6.39 25.58 9.82
CA PRO A 187 -5.86 26.31 10.96
C PRO A 187 -5.82 25.43 12.21
N GLU A 188 -4.81 25.63 13.06
CA GLU A 188 -4.75 24.96 14.36
C GLU A 188 -5.97 25.34 15.22
N LEU A 189 -6.37 24.43 16.10
CA LEU A 189 -7.46 24.67 17.04
C LEU A 189 -7.06 25.73 18.06
N SER A 190 -7.96 26.70 18.28
CA SER A 190 -7.86 27.67 19.37
C SER A 190 -8.53 27.12 20.62
N GLY A 191 -7.91 27.31 21.78
CA GLY A 191 -8.46 26.89 23.07
C GLY A 191 -7.35 26.55 24.05
N ASP A 192 -7.69 26.49 25.34
CA ASP A 192 -6.77 25.97 26.33
C ASP A 192 -6.77 24.44 26.35
N MET A 193 -5.80 23.86 27.07
CA MET A 193 -5.65 22.42 27.18
C MET A 193 -6.88 21.73 27.77
N ALA A 194 -7.58 22.35 28.72
CA ALA A 194 -8.72 21.72 29.38
C ALA A 194 -9.91 21.59 28.41
N MET A 195 -10.19 22.64 27.66
CA MET A 195 -11.23 22.65 26.62
C MET A 195 -10.95 21.58 25.56
N LEU A 196 -9.73 21.57 24.99
CA LEU A 196 -9.39 20.64 23.90
C LEU A 196 -9.37 19.18 24.37
N ARG A 197 -8.98 18.90 25.63
CA ARG A 197 -9.08 17.54 26.19
C ARG A 197 -10.52 17.07 26.31
N SER A 198 -11.41 17.93 26.82
CA SER A 198 -12.83 17.60 26.99
C SER A 198 -13.49 17.28 25.65
N GLU A 199 -13.27 18.14 24.66
CA GLU A 199 -13.81 17.94 23.30
C GLU A 199 -13.25 16.67 22.65
N LEU A 200 -11.92 16.45 22.75
CA LEU A 200 -11.29 15.24 22.24
C LEU A 200 -11.86 13.97 22.91
N LEU A 201 -12.06 13.97 24.22
CA LEU A 201 -12.63 12.83 24.94
C LEU A 201 -14.05 12.51 24.46
N GLU A 202 -14.89 13.52 24.24
CA GLU A 202 -16.24 13.31 23.72
C GLU A 202 -16.25 12.79 22.28
N LEU A 203 -15.33 13.25 21.43
CA LEU A 203 -15.14 12.69 20.09
C LEU A 203 -14.68 11.23 20.14
N ILE A 204 -13.75 10.88 21.04
CA ILE A 204 -13.28 9.49 21.24
C ILE A 204 -14.46 8.62 21.71
N ARG A 205 -15.23 9.09 22.69
CA ARG A 205 -16.44 8.41 23.18
C ARG A 205 -17.45 8.18 22.06
N ALA A 206 -17.76 9.20 21.28
CA ALA A 206 -18.70 9.09 20.16
C ALA A 206 -18.21 8.11 19.09
N SER A 207 -16.92 8.15 18.75
CA SER A 207 -16.33 7.21 17.79
C SER A 207 -16.38 5.76 18.27
N ILE A 208 -16.02 5.51 19.53
CA ILE A 208 -16.07 4.17 20.14
C ILE A 208 -17.50 3.65 20.14
N ARG A 209 -18.48 4.45 20.60
CA ARG A 209 -19.90 4.07 20.60
C ARG A 209 -20.39 3.63 19.23
N ARG A 210 -20.05 4.38 18.16
CA ARG A 210 -20.43 4.03 16.78
C ARG A 210 -19.81 2.72 16.28
N ARG A 211 -18.64 2.32 16.82
CA ARG A 211 -17.90 1.12 16.41
C ARG A 211 -18.18 -0.10 17.28
N ILE A 212 -18.94 0.01 18.36
CA ILE A 212 -19.41 -1.15 19.13
C ILE A 212 -20.47 -1.88 18.29
N PRO A 213 -20.34 -3.20 18.02
CA PRO A 213 -21.38 -3.94 17.32
C PRO A 213 -22.63 -4.08 18.21
N ALA A 214 -23.81 -3.87 17.62
CA ALA A 214 -25.06 -3.92 18.35
C ALA A 214 -25.43 -5.36 18.74
N GLY A 215 -25.67 -5.60 20.04
CA GLY A 215 -26.18 -6.88 20.55
C GLY A 215 -25.21 -8.06 20.48
N GLU A 216 -23.92 -7.82 20.20
CA GLU A 216 -22.92 -8.87 20.04
C GLU A 216 -21.71 -8.62 20.95
N LYS A 217 -21.17 -9.69 21.53
CA LYS A 217 -19.89 -9.64 22.25
C LYS A 217 -18.75 -9.44 21.25
N PHE A 218 -17.80 -8.57 21.58
CA PHE A 218 -16.68 -8.22 20.70
C PHE A 218 -15.33 -8.25 21.40
N GLY A 219 -14.25 -8.05 20.65
CA GLY A 219 -12.88 -8.04 21.17
C GLY A 219 -12.27 -6.64 21.20
N VAL A 220 -11.32 -6.42 22.10
CA VAL A 220 -10.39 -5.28 22.07
C VAL A 220 -8.96 -5.83 22.03
N LEU A 221 -8.16 -5.43 21.04
CA LEU A 221 -6.72 -5.72 21.07
C LEU A 221 -6.09 -4.93 22.20
N PHE A 222 -5.51 -5.64 23.16
CA PHE A 222 -5.14 -5.06 24.44
C PHE A 222 -3.67 -5.32 24.76
N SER A 223 -2.88 -4.26 24.78
CA SER A 223 -1.48 -4.28 25.25
C SER A 223 -1.34 -3.72 26.67
N GLY A 224 -2.44 -3.26 27.25
CA GLY A 224 -2.46 -2.36 28.40
C GLY A 224 -1.84 -0.98 28.11
N GLY A 225 -1.50 -0.64 26.86
CA GLY A 225 -0.98 0.68 26.52
C GLY A 225 -2.02 1.79 26.72
N LEU A 226 -1.61 3.04 26.54
CA LEU A 226 -2.51 4.21 26.60
C LEU A 226 -3.73 4.00 25.69
N ASP A 227 -3.49 3.65 24.44
CA ASP A 227 -4.50 3.64 23.39
C ASP A 227 -5.52 2.53 23.60
N SER A 228 -5.06 1.28 23.83
CA SER A 228 -5.95 0.15 24.07
C SER A 228 -6.70 0.25 25.39
N THR A 229 -6.10 0.88 26.41
CA THR A 229 -6.78 1.12 27.69
C THR A 229 -7.88 2.16 27.54
N LEU A 230 -7.63 3.27 26.83
CA LEU A 230 -8.67 4.26 26.54
C LEU A 230 -9.86 3.60 25.82
N ILE A 231 -9.60 2.75 24.83
CA ILE A 231 -10.67 1.99 24.15
C ILE A 231 -11.43 1.09 25.14
N ALA A 232 -10.73 0.20 25.86
CA ALA A 232 -11.36 -0.75 26.77
C ALA A 232 -12.15 -0.05 27.89
N TYR A 233 -11.59 1.02 28.46
CA TYR A 233 -12.23 1.80 29.50
C TYR A 233 -13.53 2.45 29.00
N LEU A 234 -13.50 3.09 27.83
CA LEU A 234 -14.69 3.75 27.27
C LEU A 234 -15.74 2.76 26.74
N CYS A 235 -15.33 1.56 26.30
CA CYS A 235 -16.25 0.46 26.03
C CYS A 235 -16.98 0.02 27.31
N LYS A 236 -16.23 -0.12 28.42
CA LYS A 236 -16.78 -0.47 29.72
C LYS A 236 -17.72 0.62 30.26
N ASP A 237 -17.34 1.88 30.15
CA ASP A 237 -18.15 3.04 30.53
C ASP A 237 -19.49 3.09 29.77
N SER A 238 -19.49 2.59 28.53
CA SER A 238 -20.69 2.45 27.70
C SER A 238 -21.53 1.20 28.01
N GLY A 239 -21.13 0.38 29.00
CA GLY A 239 -21.81 -0.86 29.38
C GLY A 239 -21.70 -2.00 28.36
N ALA A 240 -20.69 -1.95 27.48
CA ALA A 240 -20.54 -2.92 26.40
C ALA A 240 -19.95 -4.26 26.88
N ASP A 241 -20.34 -5.37 26.26
CA ASP A 241 -19.80 -6.71 26.53
C ASP A 241 -18.63 -7.01 25.59
N PHE A 242 -17.42 -7.12 26.14
CA PHE A 242 -16.20 -7.36 25.37
C PHE A 242 -15.14 -8.13 26.14
N ASN A 243 -14.26 -8.78 25.37
CA ASN A 243 -13.04 -9.41 25.85
C ASN A 243 -11.81 -8.60 25.41
N CYS A 244 -10.83 -8.44 26.29
CA CYS A 244 -9.50 -7.95 25.94
C CYS A 244 -8.62 -9.11 25.47
N TYR A 245 -7.96 -8.97 24.32
CA TYR A 245 -7.08 -10.00 23.76
C TYR A 245 -5.61 -9.54 23.78
N THR A 246 -4.76 -10.34 24.42
CA THR A 246 -3.30 -10.16 24.42
C THR A 246 -2.60 -11.42 23.93
N VAL A 247 -1.63 -11.24 23.04
CA VAL A 247 -0.76 -12.33 22.57
C VAL A 247 0.70 -12.01 22.86
N ALA A 248 1.47 -13.03 23.20
CA ALA A 248 2.89 -12.88 23.47
C ALA A 248 3.67 -14.16 23.21
N VAL A 249 4.97 -14.03 22.94
CA VAL A 249 5.90 -15.16 22.97
C VAL A 249 6.51 -15.32 24.35
N GLU A 250 6.37 -16.51 24.92
CA GLU A 250 6.90 -16.89 26.24
C GLU A 250 7.79 -18.13 26.09
N GLU A 251 9.11 -17.95 26.21
CA GLU A 251 10.11 -19.00 26.00
C GLU A 251 11.07 -19.04 27.21
N PRO A 252 11.45 -20.21 27.73
CA PRO A 252 12.48 -20.35 28.75
C PRO A 252 13.76 -19.58 28.38
N GLY A 253 14.27 -18.79 29.32
CA GLY A 253 15.44 -17.94 29.10
C GLY A 253 15.15 -16.66 28.30
N MET A 254 13.88 -16.32 28.04
CA MET A 254 13.47 -14.98 27.60
C MET A 254 12.80 -14.20 28.72
N LYS A 255 13.08 -12.90 28.79
CA LYS A 255 12.33 -11.97 29.64
C LYS A 255 10.85 -12.04 29.24
N VAL A 256 9.96 -12.04 30.23
CA VAL A 256 8.52 -11.95 30.01
C VAL A 256 8.20 -10.73 29.15
N ALA A 257 7.23 -10.89 28.25
CA ALA A 257 6.76 -9.81 27.40
C ALA A 257 6.18 -8.66 28.25
N GLU A 258 6.68 -7.44 28.05
CA GLU A 258 6.27 -6.28 28.84
C GLU A 258 4.80 -5.93 28.60
N ASP A 259 4.30 -6.11 27.38
CA ASP A 259 2.87 -5.92 27.07
C ASP A 259 1.99 -6.91 27.84
N LEU A 260 2.48 -8.13 28.07
CA LEU A 260 1.74 -9.16 28.79
C LEU A 260 1.63 -8.83 30.29
N GLU A 261 2.73 -8.42 30.91
CA GLU A 261 2.73 -8.02 32.32
C GLU A 261 1.82 -6.82 32.55
N PHE A 262 1.94 -5.81 31.68
CA PHE A 262 1.16 -4.59 31.81
C PHE A 262 -0.32 -4.82 31.51
N ALA A 263 -0.66 -5.60 30.47
CA ALA A 263 -2.03 -5.98 30.18
C ALA A 263 -2.70 -6.67 31.38
N ARG A 264 -2.02 -7.62 32.04
CA ARG A 264 -2.54 -8.27 33.25
C ARG A 264 -2.80 -7.27 34.38
N HIS A 265 -1.84 -6.37 34.63
CA HIS A 265 -1.95 -5.38 35.68
C HIS A 265 -3.16 -4.46 35.46
N VAL A 266 -3.25 -3.84 34.27
CA VAL A 266 -4.32 -2.90 33.93
C VAL A 266 -5.68 -3.61 33.88
N ALA A 267 -5.75 -4.81 33.30
CA ALA A 267 -7.00 -5.57 33.26
C ALA A 267 -7.51 -5.93 34.66
N ALA A 268 -6.62 -6.39 35.56
CA ALA A 268 -7.00 -6.69 36.94
C ALA A 268 -7.48 -5.43 37.68
N ARG A 269 -6.77 -4.31 37.50
CA ARG A 269 -7.11 -3.03 38.15
C ARG A 269 -8.48 -2.50 37.73
N HIS A 270 -8.80 -2.60 36.44
CA HIS A 270 -10.02 -2.05 35.87
C HIS A 270 -11.11 -3.09 35.64
N GLY A 271 -10.90 -4.35 36.05
CA GLY A 271 -11.85 -5.44 35.88
C GLY A 271 -12.22 -5.69 34.41
N PHE A 272 -11.23 -5.70 33.52
CA PHE A 272 -11.41 -6.13 32.13
C PHE A 272 -11.27 -7.65 32.02
N GLU A 273 -12.12 -8.30 31.24
CA GLU A 273 -11.99 -9.74 30.95
C GLU A 273 -10.81 -9.95 29.99
N LEU A 274 -9.67 -10.40 30.53
CA LEU A 274 -8.43 -10.56 29.76
C LEU A 274 -8.21 -12.01 29.29
N ARG A 275 -8.13 -12.17 27.98
CA ARG A 275 -7.80 -13.41 27.27
C ARG A 275 -6.34 -13.36 26.81
N ILE A 276 -5.57 -14.41 27.12
CA ILE A 276 -4.12 -14.45 26.85
C ILE A 276 -3.76 -15.69 26.03
N LYS A 277 -3.16 -15.50 24.85
CA LYS A 277 -2.48 -16.55 24.09
C LYS A 277 -0.96 -16.41 24.27
N ARG A 278 -0.32 -17.50 24.69
CA ARG A 278 1.15 -17.59 24.78
C ARG A 278 1.65 -18.53 23.72
N LEU A 279 2.65 -18.11 22.95
CA LEU A 279 3.31 -18.94 21.94
C LEU A 279 4.75 -19.28 22.33
N ARG A 280 5.21 -20.44 21.88
CA ARG A 280 6.62 -20.84 21.85
C ARG A 280 7.27 -20.46 20.53
N ILE A 281 8.60 -20.31 20.52
CA ILE A 281 9.35 -19.90 19.31
C ILE A 281 9.10 -20.86 18.14
N GLU A 282 8.98 -22.15 18.41
CA GLU A 282 8.76 -23.20 17.41
C GLU A 282 7.41 -23.07 16.70
N GLU A 283 6.40 -22.48 17.38
CA GLU A 283 5.08 -22.27 16.79
C GLU A 283 5.07 -21.11 15.79
N LEU A 284 6.03 -20.19 15.82
CA LEU A 284 6.02 -19.04 14.91
C LEU A 284 6.16 -19.45 13.45
N GLU A 285 6.85 -20.55 13.15
CA GLU A 285 7.04 -21.02 11.77
C GLU A 285 5.71 -21.42 11.12
N ARG A 286 4.77 -22.03 11.86
CA ARG A 286 3.44 -22.33 11.30
C ARG A 286 2.69 -21.06 10.93
N TYR A 287 2.81 -20.02 11.75
CA TYR A 287 2.13 -18.75 11.51
C TYR A 287 2.78 -17.95 10.38
N LEU A 288 4.10 -17.99 10.25
CA LEU A 288 4.80 -17.32 9.14
C LEU A 288 4.39 -17.90 7.77
N LYS A 289 4.10 -19.20 7.70
CA LYS A 289 3.57 -19.84 6.47
C LYS A 289 2.22 -19.30 6.04
N GLU A 290 1.39 -18.84 6.97
CA GLU A 290 0.08 -18.24 6.68
C GLU A 290 0.18 -16.72 6.49
N VAL A 291 0.87 -16.04 7.41
CA VAL A 291 0.92 -14.58 7.48
C VAL A 291 1.63 -13.96 6.28
N ILE A 292 2.76 -14.51 5.84
CA ILE A 292 3.56 -13.91 4.77
C ILE A 292 2.79 -13.93 3.42
N PRO A 293 2.20 -15.06 2.96
CA PRO A 293 1.31 -15.04 1.81
C PRO A 293 0.06 -14.19 2.01
N CYS A 294 -0.45 -14.08 3.24
CA CYS A 294 -1.63 -13.27 3.54
C CYS A 294 -1.39 -11.77 3.35
N ILE A 295 -0.26 -11.24 3.84
CA ILE A 295 0.09 -9.82 3.72
C ILE A 295 0.75 -9.47 2.39
N GLU A 296 1.12 -10.48 1.62
CA GLU A 296 1.70 -10.36 0.28
C GLU A 296 3.00 -9.52 0.26
N ASP A 297 3.77 -9.59 1.34
CA ASP A 297 4.98 -8.79 1.55
C ASP A 297 6.00 -9.59 2.37
N THR A 298 7.28 -9.38 2.08
CA THR A 298 8.40 -10.03 2.79
C THR A 298 9.17 -9.07 3.69
N ASP A 299 8.71 -7.82 3.84
CA ASP A 299 9.28 -6.85 4.76
C ASP A 299 9.23 -7.36 6.21
N VAL A 300 10.39 -7.27 6.88
CA VAL A 300 10.57 -7.81 8.22
C VAL A 300 9.72 -7.07 9.24
N VAL A 301 9.56 -5.75 9.09
CA VAL A 301 8.81 -4.92 10.04
C VAL A 301 7.33 -5.24 9.91
N LYS A 302 6.77 -5.21 8.69
CA LYS A 302 5.37 -5.57 8.42
C LYS A 302 5.07 -6.98 8.91
N ALA A 303 5.91 -7.97 8.59
CA ALA A 303 5.75 -9.34 9.06
C ALA A 303 5.74 -9.44 10.60
N SER A 304 6.64 -8.71 11.27
CA SER A 304 6.75 -8.75 12.74
C SER A 304 5.57 -8.11 13.48
N VAL A 305 4.84 -7.20 12.82
CA VAL A 305 3.60 -6.58 13.34
C VAL A 305 2.38 -7.42 12.95
N ALA A 306 2.36 -7.95 11.73
CA ALA A 306 1.32 -8.84 11.22
C ALA A 306 1.15 -10.10 12.08
N LEU A 307 2.26 -10.69 12.51
CA LEU A 307 2.28 -11.96 13.21
C LEU A 307 1.47 -11.95 14.53
N PRO A 308 1.71 -11.02 15.48
CA PRO A 308 0.86 -10.92 16.68
C PRO A 308 -0.58 -10.52 16.35
N LEU A 309 -0.83 -9.69 15.34
CA LEU A 309 -2.19 -9.33 14.93
C LEU A 309 -2.97 -10.56 14.45
N TYR A 310 -2.38 -11.36 13.56
CA TYR A 310 -2.97 -12.59 13.05
C TYR A 310 -3.32 -13.56 14.18
N VAL A 311 -2.36 -13.80 15.09
CA VAL A 311 -2.59 -14.71 16.23
C VAL A 311 -3.70 -14.19 17.14
N ALA A 312 -3.80 -12.88 17.33
CA ALA A 312 -4.87 -12.28 18.14
C ALA A 312 -6.24 -12.40 17.45
N CYS A 313 -6.32 -12.17 16.13
CA CYS A 313 -7.54 -12.34 15.35
C CYS A 313 -7.99 -13.81 15.32
N GLU A 314 -7.07 -14.75 15.08
CA GLU A 314 -7.35 -16.19 15.15
C GLU A 314 -7.87 -16.58 16.55
N PHE A 315 -7.20 -16.13 17.61
CA PHE A 315 -7.59 -16.44 18.98
C PHE A 315 -8.95 -15.84 19.36
N ALA A 316 -9.27 -14.62 18.93
CA ALA A 316 -10.58 -14.05 19.12
C ALA A 316 -11.67 -14.82 18.36
N MET A 317 -11.36 -15.28 17.14
CA MET A 317 -12.26 -16.11 16.35
C MET A 317 -12.51 -17.49 17.00
N GLU A 318 -11.51 -18.09 17.67
CA GLU A 318 -11.67 -19.31 18.49
C GLU A 318 -12.73 -19.11 19.61
N ASP A 319 -12.82 -17.90 20.17
CA ASP A 319 -13.83 -17.51 21.18
C ASP A 319 -15.18 -17.08 20.53
N GLY A 320 -15.33 -17.16 19.20
CA GLY A 320 -16.55 -16.78 18.47
C GLY A 320 -16.73 -15.27 18.22
N ILE A 321 -15.71 -14.47 18.49
CA ILE A 321 -15.71 -13.02 18.26
C ILE A 321 -15.58 -12.74 16.76
N LYS A 322 -16.42 -11.83 16.24
CA LYS A 322 -16.40 -11.40 14.83
C LYS A 322 -15.90 -9.98 14.62
N THR A 323 -15.87 -9.17 15.67
CA THR A 323 -15.50 -7.76 15.61
C THR A 323 -14.44 -7.48 16.66
N ILE A 324 -13.38 -6.74 16.29
CA ILE A 324 -12.33 -6.32 17.20
C ILE A 324 -12.05 -4.83 17.04
N LEU A 325 -11.99 -4.11 18.17
CA LEU A 325 -11.52 -2.72 18.22
C LEU A 325 -10.03 -2.67 18.56
N TYR A 326 -9.30 -1.73 17.95
CA TYR A 326 -7.86 -1.57 18.15
C TYR A 326 -7.40 -0.12 18.00
N GLY A 327 -6.23 0.19 18.56
CA GLY A 327 -5.73 1.55 18.77
C GLY A 327 -4.97 2.20 17.60
N LEU A 328 -5.11 1.72 16.37
CA LEU A 328 -4.41 2.29 15.21
C LEU A 328 -4.83 3.75 14.97
N GLY A 329 -3.87 4.58 14.57
CA GLY A 329 -4.06 6.00 14.23
C GLY A 329 -3.66 6.97 15.34
N THR A 330 -3.59 6.52 16.60
CA THR A 330 -3.21 7.43 17.70
C THR A 330 -1.80 8.01 17.54
N GLU A 331 -0.90 7.26 16.94
CA GLU A 331 0.46 7.69 16.71
C GLU A 331 0.54 8.82 15.70
N GLU A 332 -0.15 8.66 14.57
CA GLU A 332 -0.25 9.65 13.50
C GLU A 332 -0.98 10.90 13.95
N LEU A 333 -1.99 10.79 14.81
CA LEU A 333 -2.76 11.95 15.24
C LEU A 333 -2.09 12.73 16.38
N PHE A 334 -1.45 12.03 17.32
CA PHE A 334 -0.98 12.61 18.59
C PHE A 334 0.54 12.49 18.78
N ALA A 335 1.31 12.43 17.70
CA ALA A 335 2.78 12.43 17.72
C ALA A 335 3.41 11.27 18.53
N GLY A 336 2.98 10.03 18.29
CA GLY A 336 3.43 8.87 19.07
C GLY A 336 4.76 8.21 18.66
N TYR A 337 5.32 8.46 17.47
CA TYR A 337 6.57 7.84 17.01
C TYR A 337 7.84 8.67 17.33
N GLU A 338 8.99 7.99 17.38
CA GLU A 338 10.29 8.64 17.54
C GLU A 338 10.63 9.61 16.39
N ARG A 339 10.15 9.35 15.16
CA ARG A 339 10.35 10.29 14.04
C ARG A 339 9.73 11.68 14.32
N HIS A 340 8.62 11.74 15.06
CA HIS A 340 8.01 13.01 15.46
C HIS A 340 8.88 13.81 16.45
N LYS A 341 9.74 13.13 17.22
CA LYS A 341 10.66 13.78 18.17
C LYS A 341 11.93 14.31 17.50
N ARG A 342 12.15 13.99 16.23
CA ARG A 342 13.34 14.35 15.45
C ARG A 342 13.15 15.56 14.55
N VAL A 343 11.90 16.01 14.39
CA VAL A 343 11.55 17.22 13.63
C VAL A 343 11.37 18.40 14.58
N LYS A 344 11.35 19.63 14.06
CA LYS A 344 11.05 20.80 14.89
C LYS A 344 9.61 20.77 15.37
N LEU A 345 9.32 21.43 16.49
CA LEU A 345 7.99 21.38 17.11
C LEU A 345 6.89 21.85 16.14
N GLU A 346 7.17 22.90 15.37
CA GLU A 346 6.29 23.46 14.34
C GLU A 346 6.03 22.50 13.15
N GLU A 347 6.91 21.52 12.92
CA GLU A 347 6.82 20.55 11.82
C GLU A 347 6.12 19.24 12.26
N VAL A 348 5.92 19.02 13.57
CA VAL A 348 5.30 17.79 14.11
C VAL A 348 3.92 17.53 13.50
N GLY A 349 3.13 18.58 13.26
CA GLY A 349 1.82 18.47 12.60
C GLY A 349 1.92 17.90 11.19
N GLU A 350 2.88 18.38 10.39
CA GLU A 350 3.09 17.91 9.02
C GLU A 350 3.66 16.49 8.99
N GLU A 351 4.57 16.15 9.92
CA GLU A 351 5.11 14.79 10.03
C GLU A 351 4.02 13.78 10.46
N CYS A 352 3.08 14.22 11.30
CA CYS A 352 1.87 13.48 11.65
C CYS A 352 0.99 13.24 10.41
N LEU A 353 0.70 14.31 9.65
CA LEU A 353 -0.08 14.24 8.41
C LEU A 353 0.55 13.32 7.38
N ALA A 354 1.85 13.48 7.09
CA ALA A 354 2.61 12.62 6.18
C ALA A 354 2.60 11.15 6.62
N GLY A 355 2.66 10.91 7.93
CA GLY A 355 2.50 9.59 8.54
C GLY A 355 1.17 8.92 8.21
N LEU A 356 0.08 9.67 8.38
CA LEU A 356 -1.28 9.24 8.10
C LEU A 356 -1.51 9.02 6.60
N MET A 357 -0.97 9.92 5.78
CA MET A 357 -1.02 9.85 4.32
C MET A 357 -0.40 8.56 3.75
N GLY A 358 0.56 7.95 4.44
CA GLY A 358 1.18 6.67 4.08
C GLY A 358 0.65 5.45 4.85
N ALA A 359 -0.30 5.63 5.77
CA ALA A 359 -0.79 4.54 6.62
C ALA A 359 -1.54 3.46 5.83
N TYR A 360 -2.18 3.81 4.72
CA TYR A 360 -2.92 2.87 3.88
C TYR A 360 -2.05 1.72 3.34
N GLU A 361 -0.81 2.03 2.95
CA GLU A 361 0.14 1.06 2.38
C GLU A 361 0.94 0.35 3.48
N ARG A 362 1.27 1.08 4.56
CA ARG A 362 2.15 0.61 5.63
C ARG A 362 1.44 -0.29 6.64
N ASP A 363 0.21 0.08 7.01
CA ASP A 363 -0.53 -0.51 8.13
C ASP A 363 -1.88 -1.08 7.70
N LEU A 364 -2.73 -0.27 7.08
CA LEU A 364 -4.14 -0.64 6.86
C LEU A 364 -4.28 -1.82 5.88
N TYR A 365 -3.45 -1.89 4.83
CA TYR A 365 -3.48 -3.05 3.93
C TYR A 365 -3.20 -4.36 4.66
N ARG A 366 -2.09 -4.39 5.43
CA ARG A 366 -1.67 -5.54 6.24
C ARG A 366 -2.77 -5.95 7.22
N ASP A 367 -3.36 -4.97 7.90
CA ASP A 367 -4.36 -5.22 8.93
C ASP A 367 -5.67 -5.74 8.31
N ASP A 368 -6.14 -5.17 7.20
CA ASP A 368 -7.37 -5.60 6.52
C ASP A 368 -7.25 -7.03 5.95
N VAL A 369 -6.15 -7.38 5.29
CA VAL A 369 -6.00 -8.73 4.71
C VAL A 369 -5.91 -9.80 5.78
N ILE A 370 -5.23 -9.52 6.91
CA ILE A 370 -5.19 -10.43 8.07
C ILE A 370 -6.58 -10.59 8.68
N ALA A 371 -7.26 -9.48 8.92
CA ALA A 371 -8.60 -9.48 9.51
C ALA A 371 -9.58 -10.29 8.66
N ASN A 372 -9.57 -10.06 7.35
CA ASN A 372 -10.39 -10.80 6.39
C ASN A 372 -10.05 -12.27 6.35
N HIS A 373 -8.76 -12.62 6.34
CA HIS A 373 -8.32 -14.01 6.39
C HIS A 373 -8.86 -14.74 7.64
N CYS A 374 -8.86 -14.07 8.80
CA CYS A 374 -9.40 -14.62 10.04
C CYS A 374 -10.94 -14.51 10.17
N GLY A 375 -11.62 -13.80 9.26
CA GLY A 375 -13.06 -13.55 9.35
C GLY A 375 -13.47 -12.49 10.40
N ILE A 376 -12.57 -11.57 10.76
CA ILE A 376 -12.75 -10.54 11.80
C ILE A 376 -12.95 -9.15 11.17
N SER A 377 -13.98 -8.40 11.56
CA SER A 377 -14.03 -6.95 11.32
C SER A 377 -13.10 -6.23 12.30
N LEU A 378 -12.04 -5.60 11.77
CA LEU A 378 -11.18 -4.70 12.54
C LEU A 378 -11.69 -3.27 12.45
N ARG A 379 -11.97 -2.65 13.60
CA ARG A 379 -12.48 -1.28 13.70
C ARG A 379 -11.49 -0.40 14.44
N ALA A 380 -11.01 0.68 13.81
CA ALA A 380 -10.08 1.65 14.41
C ALA A 380 -10.84 2.92 14.83
N PRO A 381 -11.16 3.13 16.14
CA PRO A 381 -11.91 4.31 16.58
C PRO A 381 -11.20 5.63 16.32
N PHE A 382 -9.87 5.66 16.45
CA PHE A 382 -9.11 6.89 16.26
C PHE A 382 -9.05 7.35 14.80
N LEU A 383 -9.43 6.50 13.84
CA LEU A 383 -9.51 6.84 12.42
C LEU A 383 -10.90 7.33 11.99
N ALA A 384 -11.79 7.67 12.93
CA ALA A 384 -13.04 8.35 12.59
C ALA A 384 -12.74 9.72 11.96
N PRO A 385 -13.41 10.13 10.87
CA PRO A 385 -13.10 11.37 10.17
C PRO A 385 -13.06 12.61 11.07
N GLU A 386 -13.99 12.72 12.02
CA GLU A 386 -14.08 13.87 12.93
C GLU A 386 -12.92 13.89 13.94
N LEU A 387 -12.46 12.71 14.38
CA LEU A 387 -11.29 12.57 15.23
C LEU A 387 -9.98 12.84 14.49
N VAL A 388 -9.90 12.44 13.23
CA VAL A 388 -8.73 12.71 12.38
C VAL A 388 -8.62 14.22 12.12
N GLU A 389 -9.72 14.86 11.71
CA GLU A 389 -9.78 16.30 11.47
C GLU A 389 -9.43 17.09 12.74
N PHE A 390 -10.04 16.75 13.89
CA PHE A 390 -9.72 17.38 15.17
C PHE A 390 -8.27 17.11 15.58
N GLY A 391 -7.85 15.84 15.58
CA GLY A 391 -6.54 15.39 16.01
C GLY A 391 -5.39 16.04 15.24
N LEU A 392 -5.52 16.18 13.91
CA LEU A 392 -4.50 16.84 13.08
C LEU A 392 -4.37 18.33 13.38
N ARG A 393 -5.47 19.01 13.72
CA ARG A 393 -5.49 20.45 14.01
C ARG A 393 -5.14 20.82 15.45
N ILE A 394 -4.93 19.85 16.35
CA ILE A 394 -4.41 20.12 17.70
C ILE A 394 -3.03 20.79 17.59
N PRO A 395 -2.77 21.90 18.32
CA PRO A 395 -1.47 22.55 18.32
C PRO A 395 -0.32 21.57 18.65
N PRO A 396 0.80 21.58 17.91
CA PRO A 396 1.90 20.63 18.11
C PRO A 396 2.41 20.51 19.55
N VAL A 397 2.44 21.62 20.29
CA VAL A 397 2.85 21.67 21.71
C VAL A 397 1.98 20.81 22.63
N LEU A 398 0.72 20.56 22.25
CA LEU A 398 -0.20 19.69 23.00
C LEU A 398 -0.11 18.22 22.56
N LYS A 399 0.62 17.92 21.47
CA LYS A 399 0.92 16.56 21.04
C LYS A 399 2.23 16.05 21.62
N LEU A 400 3.26 16.90 21.60
CA LEU A 400 4.62 16.58 22.04
C LEU A 400 5.22 17.78 22.80
N HIS A 401 5.58 17.56 24.06
CA HIS A 401 6.26 18.57 24.88
C HIS A 401 7.26 17.93 25.84
N ASN A 402 8.45 18.51 25.99
CA ASN A 402 9.52 18.03 26.88
C ASN A 402 9.80 16.51 26.76
N GLY A 403 9.73 15.98 25.55
CA GLY A 403 9.97 14.56 25.24
C GLY A 403 8.80 13.62 25.54
N GLU A 404 7.70 14.11 26.12
CA GLU A 404 6.47 13.36 26.34
C GLU A 404 5.59 13.37 25.07
N ASP A 405 5.43 12.19 24.46
CA ASP A 405 4.55 11.95 23.31
C ASP A 405 3.09 11.79 23.72
N LYS A 406 2.15 11.97 22.76
CA LYS A 406 0.71 11.84 22.97
C LYS A 406 0.21 12.64 24.18
N LEU A 407 0.78 13.83 24.42
CA LEU A 407 0.60 14.59 25.66
C LEU A 407 -0.89 14.80 25.99
N ILE A 408 -1.69 15.25 25.03
CA ILE A 408 -3.13 15.46 25.25
C ILE A 408 -3.88 14.17 25.61
N LEU A 409 -3.56 13.03 25.01
CA LEU A 409 -4.16 11.74 25.39
C LEU A 409 -3.73 11.29 26.78
N ARG A 410 -2.47 11.53 27.15
CA ARG A 410 -1.96 11.25 28.51
C ARG A 410 -2.65 12.12 29.54
N GLU A 411 -2.89 13.39 29.25
CA GLU A 411 -3.64 14.27 30.14
C GLU A 411 -5.12 13.86 30.24
N ILE A 412 -5.76 13.39 29.17
CA ILE A 412 -7.11 12.79 29.25
C ILE A 412 -7.10 11.61 30.22
N ALA A 413 -6.14 10.70 30.06
CA ALA A 413 -5.99 9.56 30.96
C ALA A 413 -5.77 10.00 32.42
N ARG A 414 -4.92 10.99 32.68
CA ARG A 414 -4.63 11.49 34.05
C ARG A 414 -5.81 12.22 34.69
N ARG A 415 -6.37 13.18 33.97
CA ARG A 415 -7.26 14.22 34.53
C ARG A 415 -8.72 13.86 34.41
N GLU A 416 -9.12 13.27 33.29
CA GLU A 416 -10.53 13.00 32.98
C GLU A 416 -10.94 11.57 33.39
N LEU A 417 -10.01 10.61 33.32
CA LEU A 417 -10.33 9.18 33.52
C LEU A 417 -9.63 8.53 34.75
N GLY A 418 -8.69 9.21 35.39
CA GLY A 418 -7.97 8.70 36.56
C GLY A 418 -7.01 7.52 36.29
N LEU A 419 -6.56 7.34 35.05
CA LEU A 419 -5.69 6.26 34.57
C LEU A 419 -4.20 6.61 34.67
N MET A 420 -3.73 6.90 35.89
CA MET A 420 -2.38 7.45 36.14
C MET A 420 -1.21 6.51 35.77
N ASP A 421 -1.39 5.21 36.02
CA ASP A 421 -0.42 4.15 35.71
C ASP A 421 -0.22 3.99 34.20
N VAL A 422 -1.31 4.09 33.46
CA VAL A 422 -1.31 4.01 31.99
C VAL A 422 -0.74 5.29 31.36
N ALA A 423 -1.10 6.46 31.89
CA ALA A 423 -0.64 7.74 31.36
C ALA A 423 0.88 7.96 31.50
N SER A 424 1.54 7.26 32.42
CA SER A 424 2.99 7.36 32.65
C SER A 424 3.80 6.33 31.87
N ARG A 425 3.13 5.35 31.23
CA ARG A 425 3.81 4.27 30.52
C ARG A 425 4.48 4.77 29.24
N LYS A 426 5.76 4.43 29.07
CA LYS A 426 6.48 4.67 27.80
C LYS A 426 5.91 3.78 26.69
N LYS A 427 5.82 4.33 25.48
CA LYS A 427 5.37 3.59 24.31
C LYS A 427 6.31 2.42 23.98
N ARG A 428 5.73 1.31 23.56
CA ARG A 428 6.44 0.18 22.96
C ARG A 428 5.62 -0.39 21.82
N ALA A 429 6.23 -0.59 20.65
CA ALA A 429 5.51 -1.17 19.51
C ALA A 429 5.31 -2.68 19.72
N ILE A 430 4.19 -3.21 19.21
CA ILE A 430 3.69 -4.55 19.52
C ILE A 430 4.74 -5.63 19.28
N GLN A 431 5.49 -5.58 18.18
CA GLN A 431 6.51 -6.57 17.83
C GLN A 431 7.64 -6.67 18.87
N TYR A 432 7.91 -5.60 19.62
CA TYR A 432 8.90 -5.57 20.71
C TYR A 432 8.28 -5.85 22.07
N GLY A 433 7.06 -5.37 22.34
CA GLY A 433 6.38 -5.51 23.62
C GLY A 433 5.83 -6.91 23.85
N SER A 434 5.43 -7.60 22.79
CA SER A 434 4.94 -8.99 22.76
C SER A 434 6.04 -10.04 22.56
N ASN A 435 7.32 -9.64 22.44
CA ASN A 435 8.48 -10.47 22.12
C ASN A 435 8.53 -11.13 20.72
N PHE A 436 7.57 -10.90 19.83
CA PHE A 436 7.53 -11.55 18.51
C PHE A 436 8.78 -11.28 17.65
N LEU A 437 9.28 -10.05 17.56
CA LEU A 437 10.48 -9.76 16.75
C LEU A 437 11.72 -10.50 17.26
N LYS A 438 11.89 -10.57 18.59
CA LYS A 438 13.00 -11.29 19.23
C LYS A 438 12.86 -12.80 19.02
N ALA A 439 11.64 -13.32 19.08
CA ALA A 439 11.34 -14.71 18.81
C ALA A 439 11.60 -15.09 17.36
N MET A 440 11.21 -14.24 16.39
CA MET A 440 11.54 -14.42 14.97
C MET A 440 13.05 -14.45 14.74
N ASP A 441 13.81 -13.59 15.43
CA ASP A 441 15.27 -13.56 15.33
C ASP A 441 15.91 -14.87 15.80
N LYS A 442 15.45 -15.40 16.93
CA LYS A 442 15.88 -16.69 17.46
C LYS A 442 15.44 -17.86 16.58
N LEU A 443 14.19 -17.87 16.11
CA LEU A 443 13.67 -18.91 15.20
C LEU A 443 14.56 -19.00 13.96
N ARG A 444 14.84 -17.86 13.34
CA ARG A 444 15.70 -17.80 12.18
C ARG A 444 17.09 -18.38 12.45
N ALA A 445 17.71 -18.01 13.57
CA ALA A 445 19.03 -18.52 13.93
C ALA A 445 19.01 -20.05 14.09
N ARG A 446 17.96 -20.60 14.73
CA ARG A 446 17.74 -22.05 14.84
C ARG A 446 17.56 -22.74 13.48
N LYS A 447 17.10 -22.01 12.47
CA LYS A 447 16.93 -22.49 11.09
C LYS A 447 18.16 -22.26 10.21
N GLY A 448 19.26 -21.74 10.76
CA GLY A 448 20.53 -21.59 10.05
C GLY A 448 20.66 -20.36 9.15
N TYR A 449 19.72 -19.42 9.21
CA TYR A 449 19.76 -18.22 8.36
C TYR A 449 20.46 -17.05 9.05
N ARG A 450 21.24 -16.26 8.31
CA ARG A 450 21.98 -15.10 8.83
C ARG A 450 21.15 -13.83 8.97
N TYR A 451 20.17 -13.59 8.09
CA TYR A 451 19.32 -12.38 8.13
C TYR A 451 17.82 -12.70 8.11
N LYS A 452 17.02 -11.89 8.85
CA LYS A 452 15.55 -12.06 8.98
C LYS A 452 14.84 -12.08 7.63
N ARG A 453 15.23 -11.14 6.77
CA ARG A 453 14.84 -11.04 5.37
C ARG A 453 14.90 -12.39 4.66
N ASP A 454 16.06 -13.05 4.68
CA ASP A 454 16.31 -14.26 3.89
C ASP A 454 15.38 -15.40 4.34
N TYR A 455 15.16 -15.53 5.65
CA TYR A 455 14.25 -16.54 6.18
C TYR A 455 12.78 -16.22 5.88
N ILE A 456 12.35 -14.95 6.03
CA ILE A 456 10.98 -14.54 5.74
C ILE A 456 10.61 -14.80 4.28
N ARG A 457 11.54 -14.56 3.35
CA ARG A 457 11.31 -14.80 1.92
C ARG A 457 11.03 -16.26 1.55
N THR A 458 11.50 -17.20 2.37
CA THR A 458 11.20 -18.63 2.14
C THR A 458 9.70 -18.95 2.21
N PHE A 459 8.92 -18.10 2.89
CA PHE A 459 7.47 -18.21 2.98
C PHE A 459 6.72 -17.52 1.83
N TYR A 460 7.43 -16.91 0.87
CA TYR A 460 6.85 -16.34 -0.34
C TYR A 460 7.69 -16.65 -1.59
N PRO A 461 7.71 -17.92 -2.05
CA PRO A 461 8.64 -18.39 -3.08
C PRO A 461 8.59 -17.58 -4.39
N ALA A 462 7.41 -17.09 -4.78
CA ALA A 462 7.22 -16.29 -5.99
C ALA A 462 8.03 -14.97 -6.02
N ARG A 463 8.47 -14.47 -4.85
CA ARG A 463 9.32 -13.28 -4.72
C ARG A 463 10.71 -13.61 -4.16
N ASN A 464 11.06 -14.88 -4.03
CA ASN A 464 12.38 -15.32 -3.55
C ASN A 464 13.40 -15.40 -4.71
N ILE A 465 13.62 -14.27 -5.37
CA ILE A 465 14.54 -14.13 -6.49
C ILE A 465 15.24 -12.77 -6.39
N ASN A 466 16.55 -12.76 -6.60
CA ASN A 466 17.33 -11.53 -6.71
C ASN A 466 17.29 -11.06 -8.16
N LEU A 467 16.98 -9.78 -8.38
CA LEU A 467 16.82 -9.22 -9.72
C LEU A 467 17.95 -8.22 -10.03
N GLY A 468 18.38 -8.22 -11.29
CA GLY A 468 18.98 -7.05 -11.93
C GLY A 468 17.92 -6.24 -12.68
N CYS A 469 18.13 -4.95 -12.91
CA CYS A 469 17.23 -4.15 -13.75
C CYS A 469 17.99 -3.68 -14.99
N ILE A 470 17.48 -3.99 -16.19
CA ILE A 470 17.96 -3.31 -17.40
C ILE A 470 17.60 -1.83 -17.26
N PHE A 471 18.57 -0.96 -17.51
CA PHE A 471 18.51 0.44 -17.09
C PHE A 471 19.05 1.37 -18.18
N ASN A 472 18.23 2.37 -18.55
CA ASN A 472 18.54 3.34 -19.61
C ASN A 472 18.35 4.80 -19.15
N SER A 473 18.23 5.05 -17.85
CA SER A 473 18.03 6.38 -17.23
C SER A 473 16.66 7.04 -17.47
N GLY A 474 15.83 6.45 -18.35
CA GLY A 474 14.50 6.91 -18.71
C GLY A 474 13.43 6.63 -17.66
N ILE A 475 12.25 7.20 -17.88
CA ILE A 475 11.10 7.07 -16.99
C ILE A 475 10.59 5.62 -16.94
N GLU A 476 10.59 4.91 -18.06
CA GLU A 476 10.09 3.54 -18.19
C GLU A 476 10.91 2.56 -17.34
N SER A 477 12.25 2.53 -17.49
CA SER A 477 13.12 1.65 -16.70
C SER A 477 13.09 1.97 -15.20
N ILE A 478 12.96 3.23 -14.81
CA ILE A 478 12.82 3.64 -13.42
C ILE A 478 11.44 3.26 -12.85
N TYR A 479 10.38 3.38 -13.65
CA TYR A 479 9.04 2.99 -13.24
C TYR A 479 8.90 1.47 -13.12
N ALA A 480 9.46 0.71 -14.07
CA ALA A 480 9.58 -0.75 -14.00
C ALA A 480 10.32 -1.19 -12.73
N LEU A 481 11.47 -0.59 -12.43
CA LEU A 481 12.22 -0.81 -11.19
C LEU A 481 11.36 -0.54 -9.95
N TRP A 482 10.63 0.58 -9.95
CA TRP A 482 9.76 0.99 -8.84
C TRP A 482 8.64 -0.01 -8.59
N LEU A 483 7.92 -0.43 -9.65
CA LEU A 483 6.84 -1.42 -9.56
C LEU A 483 7.33 -2.73 -8.94
N MET A 484 8.52 -3.19 -9.34
CA MET A 484 9.08 -4.44 -8.84
C MET A 484 9.50 -4.35 -7.38
N ARG A 485 10.13 -3.24 -6.96
CA ARG A 485 10.44 -3.03 -5.53
C ARG A 485 9.18 -2.90 -4.69
N LYS A 486 8.14 -2.22 -5.19
CA LYS A 486 6.83 -2.13 -4.54
C LYS A 486 6.11 -3.47 -4.46
N ALA A 487 6.29 -4.34 -5.43
CA ALA A 487 5.80 -5.71 -5.41
C ALA A 487 6.57 -6.63 -4.44
N GLY A 488 7.62 -6.12 -3.77
CA GLY A 488 8.40 -6.82 -2.76
C GLY A 488 9.61 -7.60 -3.31
N TYR A 489 9.98 -7.38 -4.58
CA TYR A 489 11.18 -8.00 -5.14
C TYR A 489 12.46 -7.34 -4.63
N GLN A 490 13.52 -8.14 -4.49
CA GLN A 490 14.86 -7.62 -4.31
C GLN A 490 15.47 -7.27 -5.65
N VAL A 491 16.00 -6.05 -5.74
CA VAL A 491 16.81 -5.61 -6.88
C VAL A 491 18.18 -5.25 -6.35
N ASP A 492 19.22 -5.90 -6.87
CA ASP A 492 20.58 -5.81 -6.35
C ASP A 492 21.53 -5.03 -7.24
N CYS A 493 21.19 -4.84 -8.51
CA CYS A 493 22.01 -4.07 -9.45
C CYS A 493 21.19 -3.50 -10.60
N LEU A 494 21.73 -2.44 -11.20
CA LEU A 494 21.32 -1.90 -12.49
C LEU A 494 22.27 -2.43 -13.57
N ILE A 495 21.74 -2.68 -14.75
CA ILE A 495 22.46 -3.21 -15.91
C ILE A 495 22.25 -2.20 -17.03
N ALA A 496 23.26 -1.37 -17.29
CA ALA A 496 23.25 -0.44 -18.40
C ALA A 496 23.33 -1.21 -19.71
N SER A 497 22.31 -1.09 -20.56
CA SER A 497 22.29 -1.69 -21.89
C SER A 497 21.36 -0.91 -22.81
N ASP A 498 21.74 -0.79 -24.08
CA ASP A 498 20.94 -0.16 -25.15
C ASP A 498 19.96 -1.16 -25.81
N SER A 499 19.93 -2.41 -25.33
CA SER A 499 19.24 -3.53 -25.99
C SER A 499 17.71 -3.51 -25.94
N THR A 500 17.09 -2.60 -25.18
CA THR A 500 15.62 -2.57 -24.97
C THR A 500 14.83 -1.75 -25.97
N SER A 501 15.48 -1.02 -26.89
CA SER A 501 14.79 -0.15 -27.85
C SER A 501 15.27 -0.37 -29.28
N ALA A 502 14.32 -0.44 -30.22
CA ALA A 502 14.57 -0.41 -31.67
C ALA A 502 14.75 1.02 -32.22
N SER A 503 14.70 2.05 -31.36
CA SER A 503 14.67 3.46 -31.74
C SER A 503 16.08 4.06 -31.88
N ALA A 504 16.27 4.92 -32.89
CA ALA A 504 17.49 5.71 -33.07
C ALA A 504 17.76 6.69 -31.90
N PHE A 505 16.77 6.89 -31.02
CA PHE A 505 16.80 7.78 -29.88
C PHE A 505 17.24 7.09 -28.58
N THR A 506 18.09 6.04 -28.58
CA THR A 506 18.55 5.39 -27.32
C THR A 506 20.05 5.44 -27.09
N SER A 507 20.69 6.57 -27.36
CA SER A 507 22.06 6.78 -26.91
C SER A 507 22.14 6.92 -25.38
N TYR A 508 22.65 5.89 -24.72
CA TYR A 508 23.01 5.87 -23.30
C TYR A 508 23.96 7.02 -22.95
N MET A 509 23.62 7.76 -21.88
CA MET A 509 24.48 8.79 -21.28
C MET A 509 25.18 8.21 -20.02
N PRO A 510 26.45 7.77 -20.11
CA PRO A 510 27.08 7.01 -19.02
C PRO A 510 27.19 7.77 -17.70
N GLU A 511 27.56 9.05 -17.76
CA GLU A 511 27.71 9.91 -16.58
C GLU A 511 26.38 10.09 -15.84
N VAL A 512 25.28 10.16 -16.59
CA VAL A 512 23.93 10.35 -16.05
C VAL A 512 23.45 9.09 -15.31
N ALA A 513 23.64 7.93 -15.94
CA ALA A 513 23.27 6.65 -15.37
C ALA A 513 24.03 6.37 -14.05
N GLU A 514 25.30 6.76 -13.96
CA GLU A 514 26.08 6.64 -12.73
C GLU A 514 25.52 7.49 -11.59
N GLN A 515 25.13 8.75 -11.87
CA GLN A 515 24.53 9.61 -10.84
C GLN A 515 23.17 9.07 -10.38
N GLN A 516 22.35 8.57 -11.30
CA GLN A 516 21.08 7.91 -10.94
C GLN A 516 21.30 6.62 -10.14
N ALA A 517 22.26 5.78 -10.54
CA ALA A 517 22.61 4.57 -9.79
C ALA A 517 23.05 4.90 -8.35
N LYS A 518 23.87 5.93 -8.21
CA LYS A 518 24.28 6.47 -6.89
C LYS A 518 23.08 6.95 -6.09
N ALA A 519 22.19 7.75 -6.68
CA ALA A 519 20.98 8.24 -6.02
C ALA A 519 19.99 7.11 -5.67
N LEU A 520 19.94 6.03 -6.46
CA LEU A 520 19.14 4.84 -6.18
C LEU A 520 19.77 3.92 -5.13
N GLY A 521 21.05 4.15 -4.78
CA GLY A 521 21.83 3.28 -3.90
C GLY A 521 22.07 1.89 -4.49
N LEU A 522 22.12 1.77 -5.81
CA LEU A 522 22.31 0.51 -6.53
C LEU A 522 23.60 0.53 -7.33
N PRO A 523 24.37 -0.57 -7.36
CA PRO A 523 25.52 -0.68 -8.24
C PRO A 523 25.08 -0.72 -9.70
N LEU A 524 25.87 -0.11 -10.58
CA LEU A 524 25.68 -0.11 -12.02
C LEU A 524 26.70 -1.02 -12.69
N ILE A 525 26.22 -2.00 -13.44
CA ILE A 525 27.02 -2.83 -14.33
C ILE A 525 26.96 -2.22 -15.71
N LYS A 526 28.12 -2.09 -16.34
CA LYS A 526 28.26 -1.58 -17.70
C LYS A 526 28.71 -2.70 -18.61
N GLU A 527 28.31 -2.65 -19.88
CA GLU A 527 28.84 -3.56 -20.89
C GLU A 527 30.37 -3.37 -21.05
N PRO A 528 31.18 -4.44 -21.03
CA PRO A 528 32.63 -4.35 -21.11
C PRO A 528 33.09 -3.95 -22.53
N GLU A 529 34.09 -3.07 -22.64
CA GLU A 529 34.76 -2.78 -23.92
C GLU A 529 35.63 -3.99 -24.34
N PRO A 530 35.63 -4.44 -25.62
CA PRO A 530 35.05 -3.82 -26.82
C PRO A 530 33.65 -4.31 -27.21
N GLU A 531 32.93 -5.04 -26.35
CA GLU A 531 31.66 -5.71 -26.64
C GLU A 531 30.41 -4.85 -26.33
N ARG A 532 30.45 -3.54 -26.61
CA ARG A 532 29.25 -2.69 -26.52
C ARG A 532 28.13 -3.28 -27.39
N GLY A 533 26.94 -3.46 -26.83
CA GLY A 533 25.79 -4.14 -27.42
C GLY A 533 25.62 -5.61 -27.01
N ASN A 534 26.51 -6.18 -26.19
CA ASN A 534 26.41 -7.57 -25.73
C ASN A 534 25.74 -7.70 -24.35
N LEU A 535 24.41 -7.74 -24.34
CA LEU A 535 23.61 -7.94 -23.12
C LEU A 535 24.04 -9.21 -22.36
N SER A 536 24.37 -10.32 -23.03
CA SER A 536 24.78 -11.58 -22.38
C SER A 536 26.01 -11.40 -21.48
N ALA A 537 27.00 -10.61 -21.90
CA ALA A 537 28.20 -10.36 -21.10
C ALA A 537 27.86 -9.62 -19.79
N ALA A 538 27.02 -8.58 -19.87
CA ALA A 538 26.58 -7.82 -18.71
C ALA A 538 25.72 -8.67 -17.75
N LEU A 539 24.84 -9.52 -18.29
CA LEU A 539 24.04 -10.47 -17.49
C LEU A 539 24.92 -11.47 -16.75
N ARG A 540 25.96 -12.00 -17.40
CA ARG A 540 26.90 -12.94 -16.78
C ARG A 540 27.68 -12.29 -15.64
N GLU A 541 28.12 -11.05 -15.82
CA GLU A 541 28.77 -10.27 -14.76
C GLU A 541 27.82 -10.02 -13.58
N ALA A 542 26.57 -9.62 -13.86
CA ALA A 542 25.55 -9.39 -12.84
C ALA A 542 25.27 -10.64 -12.01
N LYS A 543 25.13 -11.78 -12.67
CA LYS A 543 24.93 -13.08 -12.04
C LYS A 543 26.13 -13.46 -11.16
N ALA A 544 27.35 -13.26 -11.64
CA ALA A 544 28.56 -13.59 -10.90
C ALA A 544 28.76 -12.71 -9.65
N LYS A 545 28.50 -11.39 -9.76
CA LYS A 545 28.74 -10.42 -8.67
C LYS A 545 27.60 -10.35 -7.65
N TYR A 546 26.36 -10.41 -8.11
CA TYR A 546 25.17 -10.12 -7.29
C TYR A 546 24.22 -11.31 -7.15
N GLN A 547 24.55 -12.46 -7.75
CA GLN A 547 23.76 -13.68 -7.65
C GLN A 547 22.30 -13.48 -8.09
N ILE A 548 22.09 -12.66 -9.12
CA ILE A 548 20.75 -12.47 -9.68
C ILE A 548 20.23 -13.78 -10.27
N GLY A 549 18.96 -14.07 -10.05
CA GLY A 549 18.22 -15.17 -10.68
C GLY A 549 17.30 -14.71 -11.80
N GLY A 550 17.10 -13.39 -11.94
CA GLY A 550 16.28 -12.81 -12.99
C GLY A 550 16.60 -11.36 -13.28
N ILE A 551 15.93 -10.81 -14.28
CA ILE A 551 16.06 -9.43 -14.73
C ILE A 551 14.71 -8.76 -14.90
N ILE A 552 14.70 -7.44 -14.67
CA ILE A 552 13.59 -6.55 -14.97
C ILE A 552 13.88 -5.88 -16.32
N THR A 553 12.88 -5.83 -17.18
CA THR A 553 12.92 -5.08 -18.43
C THR A 553 11.77 -4.07 -18.49
N ASP A 554 12.00 -2.96 -19.18
CA ASP A 554 11.03 -1.89 -19.43
C ASP A 554 10.25 -2.05 -20.74
N VAL A 555 10.46 -3.17 -21.46
CA VAL A 555 9.73 -3.45 -22.70
C VAL A 555 8.22 -3.57 -22.40
N SER A 556 7.43 -2.71 -23.03
CA SER A 556 5.97 -2.62 -22.84
C SER A 556 5.16 -3.30 -23.95
N ASP A 557 5.56 -3.17 -25.23
CA ASP A 557 4.78 -3.69 -26.37
C ASP A 557 5.61 -4.11 -27.60
N ASP A 558 6.93 -4.10 -27.54
CA ASP A 558 7.80 -4.61 -28.62
C ASP A 558 8.09 -6.11 -28.41
N GLU A 559 7.34 -6.95 -29.13
CA GLU A 559 7.48 -8.42 -29.10
C GLU A 559 8.87 -8.87 -29.56
N ALA A 560 9.45 -8.22 -30.58
CA ALA A 560 10.77 -8.57 -31.06
C ALA A 560 11.87 -8.23 -30.04
N ALA A 561 11.76 -7.09 -29.35
CA ALA A 561 12.67 -6.73 -28.25
C ALA A 561 12.55 -7.70 -27.08
N LYS A 562 11.32 -8.01 -26.67
CA LYS A 562 11.05 -8.99 -25.61
C LYS A 562 11.66 -10.35 -25.94
N ASP A 563 11.42 -10.89 -27.13
CA ASP A 563 11.97 -12.17 -27.57
C ASP A 563 13.51 -12.20 -27.60
N ARG A 564 14.16 -11.09 -27.96
CA ARG A 564 15.62 -10.99 -27.91
C ARG A 564 16.12 -11.05 -26.47
N ILE A 565 15.51 -10.29 -25.56
CA ILE A 565 15.89 -10.24 -24.14
C ILE A 565 15.64 -11.58 -23.48
N GLU A 566 14.48 -12.21 -23.71
CA GLU A 566 14.13 -13.52 -23.15
C GLU A 566 15.07 -14.61 -23.61
N ARG A 567 15.44 -14.66 -24.89
CA ARG A 567 16.45 -15.61 -25.39
C ARG A 567 17.80 -15.40 -24.72
N THR A 568 18.28 -14.16 -24.67
CA THR A 568 19.57 -13.82 -24.06
C THR A 568 19.60 -14.16 -22.56
N ALA A 569 18.52 -13.86 -21.84
CA ALA A 569 18.39 -14.18 -20.43
C ALA A 569 18.31 -15.70 -20.19
N ALA A 570 17.59 -16.44 -21.06
CA ALA A 570 17.49 -17.89 -20.98
C ALA A 570 18.83 -18.59 -21.18
N GLU A 571 19.68 -18.10 -22.09
CA GLU A 571 21.06 -18.59 -22.28
C GLU A 571 21.91 -18.46 -21.01
N GLU A 572 21.68 -17.41 -20.23
CA GLU A 572 22.32 -17.19 -18.92
C GLU A 572 21.54 -17.81 -17.74
N GLY A 573 20.43 -18.49 -17.99
CA GLY A 573 19.59 -19.14 -16.98
C GLY A 573 18.88 -18.15 -16.04
N LEU A 574 18.47 -16.99 -16.56
CA LEU A 574 17.79 -15.92 -15.82
C LEU A 574 16.31 -15.83 -16.21
N THR A 575 15.44 -15.57 -15.24
CA THR A 575 14.02 -15.28 -15.48
C THR A 575 13.84 -13.82 -15.90
N VAL A 576 13.00 -13.55 -16.89
CA VAL A 576 12.64 -12.17 -17.29
C VAL A 576 11.32 -11.77 -16.64
N LEU A 577 11.27 -10.55 -16.09
CA LEU A 577 10.07 -9.93 -15.56
C LEU A 577 9.85 -8.60 -16.28
N SER A 578 8.70 -8.46 -16.93
CA SER A 578 8.36 -7.32 -17.79
C SER A 578 7.17 -6.56 -17.19
N PRO A 579 7.37 -5.73 -16.15
CA PRO A 579 6.29 -5.11 -15.41
C PRO A 579 5.41 -4.15 -16.22
N LEU A 580 5.91 -3.66 -17.36
CA LEU A 580 5.19 -2.73 -18.25
C LEU A 580 4.50 -3.45 -19.42
N TRP A 581 4.67 -4.76 -19.53
CA TRP A 581 4.14 -5.53 -20.65
C TRP A 581 2.61 -5.44 -20.70
N HIS A 582 2.07 -5.02 -21.85
CA HIS A 582 0.66 -4.75 -22.11
C HIS A 582 0.02 -3.64 -21.27
N ILE A 583 0.78 -2.89 -20.45
CA ILE A 583 0.23 -1.72 -19.75
C ILE A 583 -0.17 -0.66 -20.80
N ASN A 584 -1.35 -0.06 -20.61
CA ASN A 584 -1.79 1.07 -21.39
C ASN A 584 -0.80 2.24 -21.24
N TYR A 585 -0.19 2.67 -22.36
CA TYR A 585 0.92 3.62 -22.33
C TYR A 585 0.57 4.98 -21.72
N GLU A 586 -0.62 5.51 -22.01
CA GLU A 586 -1.08 6.77 -21.41
C GLU A 586 -1.16 6.63 -19.88
N THR A 587 -1.69 5.50 -19.40
CA THR A 587 -1.81 5.22 -17.97
C THR A 587 -0.44 5.09 -17.32
N GLU A 588 0.48 4.37 -17.96
CA GLU A 588 1.87 4.25 -17.52
C GLU A 588 2.50 5.63 -17.31
N LEU A 589 2.44 6.50 -18.32
CA LEU A 589 3.01 7.85 -18.26
C LEU A 589 2.39 8.68 -17.13
N ARG A 590 1.06 8.67 -16.99
CA ARG A 590 0.36 9.43 -15.94
C ARG A 590 0.80 8.99 -14.55
N LEU A 591 0.88 7.67 -14.33
CA LEU A 591 1.30 7.11 -13.05
C LEU A 591 2.76 7.40 -12.76
N ALA A 592 3.65 7.20 -13.74
CA ALA A 592 5.07 7.45 -13.58
C ALA A 592 5.35 8.95 -13.34
N LEU A 593 4.75 9.86 -14.11
CA LEU A 593 4.92 11.31 -13.95
C LEU A 593 4.26 11.87 -12.68
N SER A 594 3.34 11.13 -12.06
CA SER A 594 2.83 11.48 -10.71
C SER A 594 3.83 11.17 -9.59
N LEU A 595 4.82 10.31 -9.87
CA LEU A 595 5.80 9.84 -8.90
C LEU A 595 7.18 10.49 -9.10
N PHE A 596 7.57 10.75 -10.34
CA PHE A 596 8.92 11.12 -10.70
C PHE A 596 9.02 12.54 -11.27
N GLU A 597 10.09 13.24 -10.91
CA GLU A 597 10.47 14.49 -11.59
C GLU A 597 11.22 14.14 -12.87
N VAL A 598 10.65 14.46 -14.03
CA VAL A 598 11.17 14.04 -15.34
C VAL A 598 11.37 15.23 -16.27
N ILE A 599 12.44 15.18 -17.07
CA ILE A 599 12.68 16.11 -18.19
C ILE A 599 12.82 15.34 -19.50
N LEU A 600 12.62 16.02 -20.63
CA LEU A 600 13.05 15.52 -21.94
C LEU A 600 14.54 15.76 -22.15
N SER A 601 15.30 14.70 -22.37
CA SER A 601 16.74 14.74 -22.62
C SER A 601 17.11 14.69 -24.09
N ALA A 602 16.25 14.12 -24.94
CA ALA A 602 16.39 14.12 -26.39
C ALA A 602 15.03 14.19 -27.08
N VAL A 603 14.95 14.88 -28.21
CA VAL A 603 13.75 15.02 -29.05
C VAL A 603 14.15 15.18 -30.53
N PRO A 604 13.23 15.00 -31.50
CA PRO A 604 13.49 15.34 -32.89
C PRO A 604 13.78 16.84 -33.03
N VAL A 605 14.63 17.23 -33.98
CA VAL A 605 15.06 18.63 -34.16
C VAL A 605 13.88 19.59 -34.35
N GLU A 606 12.82 19.16 -35.02
CA GLU A 606 11.56 19.92 -35.19
C GLU A 606 10.82 20.19 -33.87
N HIS A 607 11.11 19.42 -32.82
CA HIS A 607 10.53 19.53 -31.49
C HIS A 607 11.49 20.11 -30.46
N ARG A 608 12.60 20.73 -30.89
CA ARG A 608 13.66 21.29 -30.02
C ARG A 608 13.16 22.17 -28.87
N ALA A 609 12.01 22.87 -29.01
CA ALA A 609 11.43 23.65 -27.92
C ALA A 609 11.01 22.82 -26.68
N TRP A 610 10.80 21.50 -26.85
CA TRP A 610 10.52 20.55 -25.78
C TRP A 610 11.79 20.06 -25.07
N LEU A 611 12.98 20.27 -25.66
CA LEU A 611 14.24 19.81 -25.10
C LEU A 611 14.51 20.47 -23.73
N GLY A 612 14.70 19.64 -22.70
CA GLY A 612 14.92 20.09 -21.32
C GLY A 612 13.69 20.61 -20.58
N LYS A 613 12.51 20.49 -21.19
CA LYS A 613 11.23 20.76 -20.55
C LYS A 613 10.99 19.72 -19.45
N ARG A 614 10.54 20.19 -18.27
CA ARG A 614 9.98 19.32 -17.23
C ARG A 614 8.60 18.87 -17.64
N ILE A 615 8.35 17.57 -17.57
CA ILE A 615 7.09 16.97 -17.99
C ILE A 615 6.24 16.62 -16.79
N THR A 616 4.93 16.77 -16.94
CA THR A 616 3.94 16.56 -15.88
C THR A 616 2.89 15.55 -16.32
N SER A 617 2.12 15.03 -15.36
CA SER A 617 0.97 14.16 -15.65
C SER A 617 -0.25 14.89 -16.23
N GLY A 618 -0.11 16.18 -16.58
CA GLY A 618 -1.17 17.00 -17.17
C GLY A 618 -1.46 16.62 -18.62
N ASP A 619 -2.71 16.83 -19.05
CA ASP A 619 -3.21 16.32 -20.34
C ASP A 619 -2.39 16.79 -21.54
N SER A 620 -1.99 18.06 -21.60
CA SER A 620 -1.20 18.58 -22.73
C SER A 620 0.16 17.91 -22.90
N ASP A 621 0.81 17.57 -21.79
CA ASP A 621 2.10 16.90 -21.80
C ASP A 621 1.94 15.43 -22.19
N ILE A 622 0.96 14.76 -21.58
CA ILE A 622 0.62 13.35 -21.86
C ILE A 622 0.22 13.14 -23.32
N GLU A 623 -0.67 13.99 -23.87
CA GLU A 623 -1.09 13.89 -25.27
C GLU A 623 0.09 14.04 -26.23
N TRP A 624 1.04 14.93 -25.93
CA TRP A 624 2.24 15.08 -26.74
C TRP A 624 3.13 13.84 -26.65
N LEU A 625 3.36 13.30 -25.46
CA LEU A 625 4.18 12.11 -25.25
C LEU A 625 3.58 10.88 -25.94
N VAL A 626 2.28 10.65 -25.80
CA VAL A 626 1.57 9.55 -26.45
C VAL A 626 1.68 9.66 -27.98
N LYS A 627 1.55 10.87 -28.53
CA LYS A 627 1.65 11.12 -29.97
C LYS A 627 3.05 10.84 -30.54
N HIS A 628 4.11 11.13 -29.80
CA HIS A 628 5.50 11.01 -30.25
C HIS A 628 6.23 9.85 -29.55
N ARG A 629 5.47 8.80 -29.19
CA ARG A 629 6.00 7.64 -28.48
C ARG A 629 7.16 7.01 -29.25
N GLY A 630 8.29 6.84 -28.58
CA GLY A 630 9.52 6.28 -29.15
C GLY A 630 10.39 7.29 -29.92
N GLU A 631 9.96 8.55 -30.02
CA GLU A 631 10.68 9.63 -30.72
C GLU A 631 11.41 10.56 -29.73
N TYR A 632 11.43 10.26 -28.44
CA TYR A 632 12.09 11.08 -27.42
C TYR A 632 12.82 10.24 -26.37
N GLN A 633 13.71 10.91 -25.63
CA GLN A 633 14.30 10.39 -24.40
C GLN A 633 13.85 11.20 -23.20
N THR A 634 13.65 10.51 -22.09
CA THR A 634 13.41 11.11 -20.78
C THR A 634 14.61 10.95 -19.87
N LEU A 635 14.68 11.83 -18.88
CA LEU A 635 15.61 11.73 -17.77
C LEU A 635 14.88 11.99 -16.45
N VAL A 636 14.96 11.04 -15.53
CA VAL A 636 14.41 11.18 -14.17
C VAL A 636 15.44 11.83 -13.24
N LEU A 637 15.04 12.91 -12.58
CA LEU A 637 15.88 13.69 -11.67
C LEU A 637 15.61 13.36 -10.19
N ASN A 638 14.41 12.90 -9.86
CA ASN A 638 14.03 12.60 -8.48
C ASN A 638 12.79 11.69 -8.42
N GLY A 639 12.61 11.02 -7.28
CA GLY A 639 11.38 10.28 -6.96
C GLY A 639 11.53 9.38 -5.73
N PRO A 640 10.51 8.56 -5.39
CA PRO A 640 10.43 7.83 -4.11
C PRO A 640 11.59 6.87 -3.79
N MET A 641 12.37 6.44 -4.79
CA MET A 641 13.51 5.52 -4.60
C MET A 641 14.85 6.24 -4.47
N PHE A 642 14.88 7.53 -4.72
CA PHE A 642 16.11 8.31 -4.76
C PHE A 642 16.44 8.77 -3.34
N SER A 643 17.66 8.50 -2.89
CA SER A 643 18.17 8.98 -1.61
C SER A 643 18.51 10.47 -1.62
N GLY A 644 18.58 11.08 -2.80
CA GLY A 644 18.91 12.48 -3.01
C GLY A 644 18.47 12.95 -4.40
N ARG A 645 18.30 14.27 -4.56
CA ARG A 645 17.86 14.86 -5.84
C ARG A 645 19.04 14.99 -6.79
N ILE A 646 18.82 14.72 -8.07
CA ILE A 646 19.79 15.02 -9.12
C ILE A 646 19.60 16.46 -9.57
N GLU A 647 20.61 17.30 -9.34
CA GLU A 647 20.62 18.68 -9.79
C GLU A 647 21.39 18.81 -11.11
N ILE A 648 20.85 19.61 -12.03
CA ILE A 648 21.52 20.00 -13.27
C ILE A 648 22.43 21.18 -12.96
N VAL A 649 23.74 20.93 -12.94
CA VAL A 649 24.76 21.92 -12.56
C VAL A 649 25.19 22.77 -13.75
N ALA A 650 25.20 22.20 -14.96
CA ALA A 650 25.43 22.94 -16.18
C ALA A 650 24.64 22.33 -17.34
N ARG A 651 24.09 23.20 -18.20
CA ARG A 651 23.64 22.85 -19.55
C ARG A 651 24.78 23.26 -20.50
N GLU A 652 25.50 22.29 -21.03
CA GLU A 652 26.65 22.53 -21.91
C GLU A 652 26.23 22.76 -23.38
N GLY A 653 24.93 22.98 -23.62
CA GLY A 653 24.29 23.08 -24.93
C GLY A 653 23.53 21.82 -25.31
N ASP A 654 23.05 21.79 -26.54
CA ASP A 654 22.48 20.61 -27.19
C ASP A 654 23.35 20.18 -28.38
N VAL A 655 23.45 18.87 -28.58
CA VAL A 655 24.09 18.28 -29.75
C VAL A 655 23.01 17.94 -30.75
N ILE A 656 23.21 18.34 -32.00
CA ILE A 656 22.40 17.88 -33.11
C ILE A 656 23.14 16.74 -33.76
N ASP A 657 22.58 15.55 -33.68
CA ASP A 657 23.00 14.42 -34.50
C ASP A 657 22.40 14.60 -35.89
N ALA A 658 23.26 14.84 -36.88
CA ALA A 658 22.85 15.09 -38.25
C ALA A 658 22.34 13.83 -38.97
N ASP A 659 22.77 12.64 -38.53
CA ASP A 659 22.40 11.37 -39.15
C ASP A 659 21.01 10.91 -38.67
N THR A 660 20.66 11.21 -37.42
CA THR A 660 19.38 10.85 -36.80
C THR A 660 18.39 12.01 -36.66
N ALA A 661 18.78 13.23 -37.07
CA ALA A 661 18.00 14.46 -36.91
C ALA A 661 17.49 14.67 -35.47
N THR A 662 18.32 14.33 -34.48
CA THR A 662 17.99 14.35 -33.06
C THR A 662 18.71 15.48 -32.34
N ALA A 663 17.98 16.23 -31.50
CA ALA A 663 18.56 17.19 -30.56
C ALA A 663 18.64 16.57 -29.16
N GLN A 664 19.85 16.49 -28.59
CA GLN A 664 20.10 15.88 -27.28
C GLN A 664 20.82 16.84 -26.34
N LEU A 665 20.40 16.90 -25.07
CA LEU A 665 21.05 17.72 -24.05
C LEU A 665 22.39 17.16 -23.63
N ARG A 666 23.39 18.03 -23.49
CA ARG A 666 24.58 17.75 -22.68
C ARG A 666 24.41 18.35 -21.29
N LEU A 667 24.37 17.48 -20.29
CA LEU A 667 24.13 17.83 -18.90
C LEU A 667 25.30 17.42 -18.03
N ARG A 668 25.72 18.32 -17.14
CA ARG A 668 26.53 17.95 -15.98
C ARG A 668 25.64 17.85 -14.76
N LEU A 669 25.60 16.67 -14.14
CA LEU A 669 24.69 16.34 -13.05
C LEU A 669 25.44 16.04 -11.75
N VAL A 670 24.82 16.37 -10.62
CA VAL A 670 25.36 16.03 -9.30
C VAL A 670 24.21 15.59 -8.38
N VAL A 671 24.43 14.55 -7.58
CA VAL A 671 23.50 14.12 -6.53
C VAL A 671 23.67 15.02 -5.31
N LYS A 672 22.59 15.66 -4.89
CA LYS A 672 22.51 16.40 -3.64
C LYS A 672 21.86 15.51 -2.58
N GLU A 673 22.63 15.24 -1.52
CA GLU A 673 22.20 14.47 -0.35
C GLU A 673 21.11 15.17 0.46
#